data_AF-A7NNU5-F1
#
_entry.id   AF-A7NNU5-F1
#
_cell.length_a   1.000
_cell.length_b   1.000
_cell.length_c   1.000
_cell.angle_alpha   90.00
_cell.angle_beta   90.00
_cell.angle_gamma   90.00
#
_symmetry.space_group_name_H-M   'P 1'
#
loop_
_entity.id
_entity.type
_entity.pdbx_description
1 polymer ?
#
loop_
_entity_poly.entity_id
_entity_poly.type
_entity_poly.pdbx_seq_one_letter_code
_entity_poly.pdbx_strand_id
1 'polypeptide(L)'
;MAQREPTIASILLELAEEYDRVVAEREIYERVLQRRPSQARDPFASIRARLRFGANEVGWVRLGDGALMPLRVALTGLRFRVTPGPHELATGLLLRTHLFPFVAPYHDDLTLKDASGTLIPFRFDSIELVDDLFGPLAQSAIDISDWMRREGMFDGDTILVTIERVAPLTLRLQADHAALVRSADVLRQEQELIEGIAARVATSRSLPISAADVVLPVFARAAWRTTYAGRSWQELVANDPRLRLINGIFLSDRTYRALADILEDQDSGMWETHDSELLAAIDALQRELLESRREAAAQELWNGIAPRASTARVVFDTRSGETTVVQLEPINALQDYSDQIDERVRKGEYDHDAWTLTDDEDGLFAAADLDNDDLSIIDDLREFIAERPELLAAARQLIAELSPEEIERLHSTENIEEIQQILAARFHRMLPDNPHLFATLVPYVASGTTSSDFNGGPPELEDGADDDEVSTLDEEWDENVEEWDEDLDEQLTPNDEALAVSHELMERFYAFLLAQGKSEATAASRTGDLWIYADFLASYYAQTLAEGNYATLDECLFFFYPRRVANSSPRGARELCTSLKQFYAFLRTERNIDDRFAREMWRRRDQVARVVDLYEQIDTDSPQFGRLFVRLFAPYTV
;
A
#
# COMPACT_ATOMS: atom_id res chain seq x y z
N MET A 1 30.70 4.13 -37.70
CA MET A 1 30.07 4.63 -36.45
C MET A 1 28.61 4.21 -36.50
N ALA A 2 28.18 3.26 -35.69
CA ALA A 2 26.78 2.84 -35.65
C ALA A 2 25.94 3.99 -35.09
N GLN A 3 25.02 4.55 -35.89
CA GLN A 3 23.99 5.46 -35.38
C GLN A 3 23.11 4.65 -34.44
N ARG A 4 23.27 4.85 -33.12
CA ARG A 4 22.38 4.25 -32.12
C ARG A 4 20.96 4.74 -32.42
N GLU A 5 20.02 3.81 -32.53
CA GLU A 5 18.61 4.16 -32.69
C GLU A 5 18.16 5.08 -31.52
N PRO A 6 17.39 6.14 -31.81
CA PRO A 6 16.92 7.05 -30.78
C PRO A 6 16.01 6.30 -29.79
N THR A 7 16.23 6.50 -28.49
CA THR A 7 15.41 5.88 -27.45
C THR A 7 14.09 6.64 -27.30
N ILE A 8 13.09 6.01 -26.68
CA ILE A 8 11.81 6.72 -26.38
C ILE A 8 12.10 7.95 -25.50
N ALA A 9 13.02 7.82 -24.53
CA ALA A 9 13.40 8.92 -23.66
C ALA A 9 14.07 10.09 -24.43
N SER A 10 14.99 9.81 -25.36
CA SER A 10 15.63 10.87 -26.16
C SER A 10 14.62 11.56 -27.08
N ILE A 11 13.70 10.81 -27.67
CA ILE A 11 12.63 11.38 -28.50
C ILE A 11 11.69 12.25 -27.67
N LEU A 12 11.30 11.81 -26.47
CA LEU A 12 10.43 12.60 -25.58
C LEU A 12 11.12 13.91 -25.15
N LEU A 13 12.43 13.89 -24.87
CA LEU A 13 13.21 15.09 -24.58
C LEU A 13 13.27 16.05 -25.76
N GLU A 14 13.54 15.55 -26.97
CA GLU A 14 13.52 16.38 -28.19
C GLU A 14 12.14 16.99 -28.44
N LEU A 15 11.08 16.19 -28.29
CA LEU A 15 9.70 16.69 -28.44
C LEU A 15 9.40 17.75 -27.37
N ALA A 16 9.87 17.61 -26.14
CA ALA A 16 9.65 18.61 -25.09
C ALA A 16 10.20 19.99 -25.47
N GLU A 17 11.26 20.06 -26.29
CA GLU A 17 11.83 21.31 -26.81
C GLU A 17 11.01 21.91 -27.96
N GLU A 18 10.26 21.08 -28.70
CA GLU A 18 9.48 21.51 -29.88
C GLU A 18 8.11 22.11 -29.54
N TYR A 19 7.53 21.78 -28.38
CA TYR A 19 6.20 22.23 -27.98
C TYR A 19 6.26 23.38 -26.97
N ASP A 20 5.45 24.43 -27.15
CA ASP A 20 5.39 25.60 -26.24
C ASP A 20 4.10 25.69 -25.41
N ARG A 21 3.26 24.65 -25.46
CA ARG A 21 1.91 24.66 -24.87
C ARG A 21 1.51 23.29 -24.34
N VAL A 22 0.34 23.23 -23.71
CA VAL A 22 -0.30 21.96 -23.34
C VAL A 22 -0.64 21.16 -24.59
N VAL A 23 -0.34 19.87 -24.56
CA VAL A 23 -0.51 18.91 -25.66
C VAL A 23 -1.26 17.68 -25.13
N ALA A 24 -2.07 17.05 -25.97
CA ALA A 24 -2.69 15.78 -25.62
C ALA A 24 -1.64 14.65 -25.58
N GLU A 25 -1.72 13.76 -24.58
CA GLU A 25 -0.84 12.59 -24.45
C GLU A 25 -0.80 11.76 -25.74
N ARG A 26 -1.98 11.54 -26.35
CA ARG A 26 -2.11 10.79 -27.60
C ARG A 26 -1.29 11.37 -28.76
N GLU A 27 -1.27 12.70 -28.90
CA GLU A 27 -0.49 13.36 -29.95
C GLU A 27 1.02 13.11 -29.76
N ILE A 28 1.50 13.16 -28.50
CA ILE A 28 2.89 12.84 -28.19
C ILE A 28 3.20 11.37 -28.49
N TYR A 29 2.29 10.45 -28.16
CA TYR A 29 2.48 9.03 -28.45
C TYR A 29 2.62 8.77 -29.95
N GLU A 30 1.76 9.39 -30.76
CA GLU A 30 1.80 9.29 -32.21
C GLU A 30 3.11 9.87 -32.78
N ARG A 31 3.60 11.00 -32.25
CA ARG A 31 4.89 11.60 -32.66
C ARG A 31 6.09 10.73 -32.29
N VAL A 32 6.06 10.06 -31.13
CA VAL A 32 7.12 9.12 -30.75
C VAL A 32 7.14 7.95 -31.73
N LEU A 33 5.98 7.37 -32.05
CA LEU A 33 5.89 6.25 -33.01
C LEU A 33 6.24 6.64 -34.45
N GLN A 34 6.08 7.90 -34.84
CA GLN A 34 6.56 8.41 -36.13
C GLN A 34 8.10 8.41 -36.22
N ARG A 35 8.81 8.69 -35.12
CA ARG A 35 10.28 8.65 -35.08
C ARG A 35 10.83 7.25 -34.81
N ARG A 36 10.09 6.44 -34.06
CA ARG A 36 10.44 5.05 -33.74
C ARG A 36 9.21 4.14 -33.89
N PRO A 37 8.94 3.62 -35.09
CA PRO A 37 7.85 2.68 -35.32
C PRO A 37 8.01 1.43 -34.44
N SER A 38 6.89 0.92 -33.92
CA SER A 38 6.85 -0.31 -33.12
C SER A 38 5.90 -1.32 -33.75
N GLN A 39 6.27 -2.60 -33.72
CA GLN A 39 5.45 -3.72 -34.18
C GLN A 39 4.75 -4.45 -33.02
N ALA A 40 4.85 -3.94 -31.79
CA ALA A 40 4.21 -4.53 -30.62
C ALA A 40 2.67 -4.48 -30.71
N ARG A 41 1.99 -5.41 -30.03
CA ARG A 41 0.52 -5.49 -29.98
C ARG A 41 -0.13 -4.22 -29.42
N ASP A 42 0.48 -3.59 -28.41
CA ASP A 42 0.17 -2.22 -27.96
C ASP A 42 1.43 -1.35 -28.05
N PRO A 43 1.61 -0.60 -29.16
CA PRO A 43 2.82 0.20 -29.36
C PRO A 43 2.92 1.41 -28.41
N PHE A 44 1.83 1.77 -27.72
CA PHE A 44 1.81 2.91 -26.80
C PHE A 44 2.20 2.54 -25.36
N ALA A 45 2.20 1.26 -25.00
CA ALA A 45 2.39 0.81 -23.62
C ALA A 45 3.71 1.31 -23.01
N SER A 46 4.82 1.19 -23.73
CA SER A 46 6.15 1.61 -23.25
C SER A 46 6.28 3.13 -23.11
N ILE A 47 5.67 3.90 -24.02
CA ILE A 47 5.63 5.37 -23.97
C ILE A 47 4.80 5.83 -22.76
N ARG A 48 3.63 5.20 -22.56
CA ARG A 48 2.73 5.48 -21.44
C ARG A 48 3.38 5.15 -20.11
N ALA A 49 4.06 4.01 -19.99
CA ALA A 49 4.80 3.64 -18.79
C ALA A 49 5.91 4.65 -18.49
N ARG A 50 6.71 5.06 -19.48
CA ARG A 50 7.78 6.03 -19.28
C ARG A 50 7.26 7.39 -18.82
N LEU A 51 6.17 7.87 -19.40
CA LEU A 51 5.52 9.10 -18.95
C LEU A 51 4.85 8.91 -17.57
N ARG A 52 4.28 7.74 -17.27
CA ARG A 52 3.66 7.48 -15.97
C ARG A 52 4.64 7.56 -14.80
N PHE A 53 5.85 7.00 -14.95
CA PHE A 53 6.82 6.88 -13.86
C PHE A 53 7.98 7.88 -13.92
N GLY A 54 8.18 8.57 -15.05
CA GLY A 54 9.35 9.43 -15.23
C GLY A 54 9.13 10.59 -16.19
N ALA A 55 7.91 11.14 -16.28
CA ALA A 55 7.62 12.26 -17.20
C ALA A 55 8.57 13.44 -16.99
N ASN A 56 8.84 13.83 -15.73
CA ASN A 56 9.69 14.97 -15.42
C ASN A 56 11.13 14.76 -15.92
N GLU A 57 11.65 13.53 -15.82
CA GLU A 57 12.99 13.16 -16.31
C GLU A 57 13.12 13.28 -17.84
N VAL A 58 12.02 13.12 -18.56
CA VAL A 58 11.97 13.22 -20.03
C VAL A 58 11.38 14.55 -20.50
N GLY A 59 11.34 15.56 -19.63
CA GLY A 59 11.00 16.95 -19.98
C GLY A 59 9.51 17.28 -20.00
N TRP A 60 8.65 16.47 -19.38
CA TRP A 60 7.19 16.66 -19.39
C TRP A 60 6.59 16.68 -17.98
N VAL A 61 5.54 17.47 -17.80
CA VAL A 61 4.67 17.49 -16.62
C VAL A 61 3.33 16.88 -17.02
N ARG A 62 2.90 15.84 -16.31
CA ARG A 62 1.58 15.24 -16.52
C ARG A 62 0.53 16.07 -15.81
N LEU A 63 -0.36 16.67 -16.57
CA LEU A 63 -1.41 17.50 -15.99
C LEU A 63 -2.55 16.64 -15.44
N GLY A 64 -2.72 15.40 -15.89
CA GLY A 64 -3.96 14.62 -15.70
C GLY A 64 -4.90 14.78 -16.91
N ASP A 65 -5.96 13.97 -16.97
CA ASP A 65 -6.95 13.98 -18.07
C ASP A 65 -6.38 13.74 -19.48
N GLY A 66 -5.24 13.03 -19.56
CA GLY A 66 -4.56 12.78 -20.83
C GLY A 66 -3.87 14.01 -21.45
N ALA A 67 -3.46 14.99 -20.63
CA ALA A 67 -2.74 16.19 -21.07
C ALA A 67 -1.32 16.28 -20.48
N LEU A 68 -0.39 16.77 -21.30
CA LEU A 68 1.01 17.01 -20.97
C LEU A 68 1.37 18.48 -21.18
N MET A 69 2.25 19.00 -20.34
CA MET A 69 2.92 20.28 -20.58
C MET A 69 4.43 20.06 -20.57
N PRO A 70 5.19 20.65 -21.51
CA PRO A 70 6.65 20.65 -21.42
C PRO A 70 7.12 21.26 -20.09
N LEU A 71 8.01 20.57 -19.37
CA LEU A 71 8.53 20.99 -18.07
C LEU A 71 9.17 22.38 -18.15
N ARG A 72 9.90 22.63 -19.24
CA ARG A 72 10.43 23.92 -19.66
C ARG A 72 9.42 25.06 -19.62
N VAL A 73 8.21 24.83 -20.13
CA VAL A 73 7.11 25.83 -20.17
C VAL A 73 6.48 25.98 -18.78
N ALA A 74 6.35 24.89 -18.04
CA ALA A 74 5.80 24.91 -16.68
C ALA A 74 6.68 25.72 -15.72
N LEU A 75 8.00 25.55 -15.81
CA LEU A 75 8.98 26.16 -14.90
C LEU A 75 9.40 27.57 -15.29
N THR A 76 9.42 27.94 -16.57
CA THR A 76 9.91 29.27 -16.99
C THR A 76 9.06 30.40 -16.39
N GLY A 77 9.71 31.28 -15.63
CA GLY A 77 9.08 32.41 -14.93
C GLY A 77 8.30 32.01 -13.67
N LEU A 78 8.30 30.73 -13.29
CA LEU A 78 7.61 30.23 -12.10
C LEU A 78 8.21 30.90 -10.86
N ARG A 79 7.32 31.32 -9.95
CA ARG A 79 7.68 31.89 -8.65
C ARG A 79 7.17 30.99 -7.54
N PHE A 80 8.04 30.72 -6.57
CA PHE A 80 7.72 29.97 -5.37
C PHE A 80 8.52 30.51 -4.19
N ARG A 81 8.05 30.24 -2.98
CA ARG A 81 8.67 30.72 -1.75
C ARG A 81 9.33 29.56 -1.03
N VAL A 82 10.49 29.85 -0.45
CA VAL A 82 11.26 28.97 0.43
C VAL A 82 11.28 29.61 1.81
N THR A 83 11.08 28.79 2.84
CA THR A 83 11.12 29.21 4.25
C THR A 83 12.28 28.49 4.92
N PRO A 84 13.47 29.11 5.01
CA PRO A 84 14.61 28.51 5.69
C PRO A 84 14.31 28.29 7.18
N GLY A 85 14.73 27.16 7.73
CA GLY A 85 14.62 26.88 9.16
C GLY A 85 15.65 27.66 10.00
N PRO A 86 15.49 27.67 11.34
CA PRO A 86 16.40 28.40 12.24
C PRO A 86 17.87 27.97 12.09
N HIS A 87 18.13 26.67 11.89
CA HIS A 87 19.49 26.15 11.69
C HIS A 87 20.10 26.58 10.35
N GLU A 88 19.29 26.61 9.29
CA GLU A 88 19.70 27.06 7.95
C GLU A 88 20.07 28.54 7.96
N LEU A 89 19.32 29.38 8.67
CA LEU A 89 19.62 30.80 8.84
C LEU A 89 20.88 31.03 9.69
N ALA A 90 21.08 30.22 10.73
CA ALA A 90 22.25 30.33 11.61
C ALA A 90 23.56 29.92 10.90
N THR A 91 23.51 28.89 10.07
CA THR A 91 24.68 28.36 9.34
C THR A 91 24.87 29.02 7.97
N GLY A 92 23.78 29.50 7.36
CA GLY A 92 23.74 29.95 5.97
C GLY A 92 23.68 28.82 4.95
N LEU A 93 23.43 27.58 5.40
CA LEU A 93 23.23 26.40 4.56
C LEU A 93 21.74 26.27 4.25
N LEU A 94 21.36 26.32 2.98
CA LEU A 94 19.97 26.12 2.54
C LEU A 94 19.78 24.70 2.00
N LEU A 95 18.85 23.93 2.57
CA LEU A 95 18.51 22.58 2.15
C LEU A 95 17.98 22.57 0.72
N ARG A 96 18.44 21.60 -0.08
CA ARG A 96 18.00 21.43 -1.49
C ARG A 96 16.55 20.99 -1.59
N THR A 97 16.01 20.33 -0.56
CA THR A 97 14.60 19.91 -0.48
C THR A 97 13.63 21.09 -0.54
N HIS A 98 14.05 22.29 -0.12
CA HIS A 98 13.25 23.51 -0.30
C HIS A 98 13.01 23.89 -1.76
N LEU A 99 13.95 23.56 -2.65
CA LEU A 99 13.86 23.84 -4.08
C LEU A 99 13.07 22.77 -4.85
N PHE A 100 12.86 21.60 -4.23
CA PHE A 100 12.04 20.54 -4.78
C PHE A 100 10.54 20.94 -4.76
N PRO A 101 9.73 20.56 -5.76
CA PRO A 101 10.08 19.79 -6.97
C PRO A 101 10.51 20.61 -8.18
N PHE A 102 10.68 21.93 -8.04
CA PHE A 102 10.99 22.80 -9.18
C PHE A 102 12.44 22.68 -9.66
N VAL A 103 13.32 22.21 -8.76
CA VAL A 103 14.70 21.85 -9.04
C VAL A 103 14.91 20.42 -8.56
N ALA A 104 15.39 19.54 -9.44
CA ALA A 104 15.63 18.16 -9.07
C ALA A 104 16.78 18.06 -8.03
N PRO A 105 16.72 17.13 -7.07
CA PRO A 105 17.68 17.05 -5.96
C PRO A 105 19.13 16.78 -6.41
N TYR A 106 19.32 16.22 -7.59
CA TYR A 106 20.63 15.88 -8.17
C TYR A 106 21.05 16.83 -9.31
N HIS A 107 20.32 17.93 -9.53
CA HIS A 107 20.63 18.87 -10.60
C HIS A 107 21.71 19.86 -10.16
N ASP A 108 22.96 19.59 -10.52
CA ASP A 108 24.09 20.38 -10.03
C ASP A 108 24.47 21.56 -10.94
N ASP A 109 23.97 21.58 -12.18
CA ASP A 109 24.16 22.67 -13.13
C ASP A 109 23.12 23.79 -12.91
N LEU A 110 23.27 24.54 -11.82
CA LEU A 110 22.41 25.68 -11.51
C LEU A 110 23.20 26.96 -11.27
N THR A 111 22.62 28.08 -11.69
CA THR A 111 23.15 29.42 -11.45
C THR A 111 22.22 30.20 -10.54
N LEU A 112 22.76 30.77 -9.47
CA LEU A 112 22.02 31.63 -8.55
C LEU A 112 22.31 33.10 -8.82
N LYS A 113 21.27 33.93 -8.83
CA LYS A 113 21.36 35.39 -8.89
C LYS A 113 20.58 36.03 -7.76
N ASP A 114 21.02 37.18 -7.29
CA ASP A 114 20.24 38.00 -6.38
C ASP A 114 19.20 38.85 -7.14
N ALA A 115 18.40 39.62 -6.39
CA ALA A 115 17.38 40.51 -6.95
C ALA A 115 17.94 41.59 -7.90
N SER A 116 19.22 41.96 -7.77
CA SER A 116 19.92 42.91 -8.65
C SER A 116 20.45 42.27 -9.93
N GLY A 117 20.40 40.93 -10.03
CA GLY A 117 20.95 40.15 -11.13
C GLY A 117 22.43 39.80 -10.96
N THR A 118 23.02 40.07 -9.78
CA THR A 118 24.40 39.70 -9.46
C THR A 118 24.46 38.22 -9.11
N LEU A 119 25.50 37.52 -9.57
CA LEU A 119 25.68 36.10 -9.25
C LEU A 119 25.90 35.91 -7.75
N ILE A 120 25.22 34.91 -7.19
CA ILE A 120 25.42 34.44 -5.82
C ILE A 120 26.39 33.25 -5.91
N PRO A 121 27.63 33.38 -5.40
CA PRO A 121 28.50 32.23 -5.25
C PRO A 121 27.89 31.27 -4.24
N PHE A 122 27.93 29.97 -4.54
CA PHE A 122 27.49 28.94 -3.63
C PHE A 122 28.38 27.70 -3.74
N ARG A 123 28.29 26.81 -2.76
CA ARG A 123 28.93 25.49 -2.76
C ARG A 123 27.92 24.45 -2.32
N PHE A 124 28.04 23.24 -2.84
CA PHE A 124 27.30 22.10 -2.30
C PHE A 124 27.92 21.70 -0.97
N ASP A 125 27.07 21.48 0.02
CA ASP A 125 27.43 21.05 1.37
C ASP A 125 26.32 20.13 1.91
N SER A 126 26.41 19.74 3.17
CA SER A 126 25.35 19.00 3.85
C SER A 126 25.11 19.51 5.27
N ILE A 127 23.86 19.45 5.70
CA ILE A 127 23.48 19.69 7.09
C ILE A 127 23.34 18.34 7.77
N GLU A 128 24.12 18.12 8.83
CA GLU A 128 23.88 17.03 9.77
C GLU A 128 22.69 17.40 10.66
N LEU A 129 21.53 16.81 10.40
CA LEU A 129 20.41 16.92 11.33
C LEU A 129 20.68 15.97 12.49
N VAL A 130 21.01 16.56 13.65
CA VAL A 130 21.13 15.85 14.93
C VAL A 130 19.71 15.68 15.47
N ASP A 131 19.07 14.59 15.09
CA ASP A 131 17.95 13.92 15.77
C ASP A 131 17.17 13.09 14.72
N ASP A 132 17.79 12.01 14.25
CA ASP A 132 17.06 10.90 13.61
C ASP A 132 17.60 9.60 14.23
N LEU A 133 16.75 8.59 14.39
CA LEU A 133 16.99 7.38 15.18
C LEU A 133 18.11 6.48 14.65
N PHE A 134 18.54 6.72 13.42
CA PHE A 134 19.61 5.98 12.74
C PHE A 134 20.96 6.71 12.77
N GLY A 135 21.07 7.83 13.52
CA GLY A 135 22.26 8.68 13.57
C GLY A 135 22.11 9.93 12.69
N PRO A 136 23.14 10.80 12.63
CA PRO A 136 23.06 12.04 11.87
C PRO A 136 22.88 11.75 10.37
N LEU A 137 21.68 12.00 9.85
CA LEU A 137 21.40 11.98 8.42
C LEU A 137 21.85 13.30 7.80
N ALA A 138 22.89 13.22 6.97
CA ALA A 138 23.40 14.36 6.22
C ALA A 138 22.45 14.70 5.07
N GLN A 139 21.72 15.82 5.18
CA GLN A 139 20.87 16.30 4.10
C GLN A 139 21.62 17.26 3.18
N SER A 140 21.45 17.11 1.87
CA SER A 140 22.13 17.96 0.88
C SER A 140 21.65 19.42 0.96
N ALA A 141 22.61 20.33 1.03
CA ALA A 141 22.40 21.76 1.13
C ALA A 141 23.29 22.56 0.16
N ILE A 142 23.00 23.85 0.04
CA ILE A 142 23.85 24.83 -0.63
C ILE A 142 24.27 25.90 0.36
N ASP A 143 25.57 26.15 0.46
CA ASP A 143 26.11 27.27 1.23
C ASP A 143 25.87 28.57 0.46
N ILE A 144 24.95 29.39 0.97
CA ILE A 144 24.65 30.75 0.51
C ILE A 144 24.81 31.76 1.66
N SER A 145 25.63 31.41 2.66
CA SER A 145 25.84 32.19 3.89
C SER A 145 26.27 33.64 3.62
N ASP A 146 27.15 33.85 2.65
CA ASP A 146 27.61 35.20 2.25
C ASP A 146 26.49 36.06 1.66
N TRP A 147 25.51 35.44 1.00
CA TRP A 147 24.35 36.15 0.47
C TRP A 147 23.32 36.42 1.57
N MET A 148 22.96 35.40 2.36
CA MET A 148 22.02 35.56 3.49
C MET A 148 22.48 36.64 4.48
N ARG A 149 23.77 36.67 4.83
CA ARG A 149 24.36 37.71 5.70
C ARG A 149 24.31 39.11 5.07
N ARG A 150 24.49 39.21 3.75
CA ARG A 150 24.47 40.49 3.03
C ARG A 150 23.07 41.07 2.93
N GLU A 151 22.08 40.22 2.69
CA GLU A 151 20.66 40.61 2.71
C GLU A 151 20.16 40.83 4.15
N GLY A 152 20.89 40.37 5.16
CA GLY A 152 20.55 40.58 6.57
C GLY A 152 19.37 39.73 7.02
N MET A 153 19.27 38.50 6.51
CA MET A 153 18.17 37.59 6.83
C MET A 153 18.19 37.15 8.31
N PHE A 154 17.00 37.05 8.92
CA PHE A 154 16.77 36.60 10.29
C PHE A 154 15.59 35.63 10.39
N ASP A 155 15.36 35.08 11.58
CA ASP A 155 14.31 34.08 11.82
C ASP A 155 12.91 34.58 11.41
N GLY A 156 12.20 33.76 10.65
CA GLY A 156 10.92 34.09 10.03
C GLY A 156 10.99 34.78 8.66
N ASP A 157 12.18 35.14 8.17
CA ASP A 157 12.34 35.65 6.80
C ASP A 157 12.18 34.52 5.77
N THR A 158 11.77 34.89 4.56
CA THR A 158 11.58 33.94 3.47
C THR A 158 12.38 34.33 2.23
N ILE A 159 12.61 33.36 1.35
CA ILE A 159 13.28 33.58 0.07
C ILE A 159 12.25 33.39 -1.04
N LEU A 160 12.02 34.44 -1.81
CA LEU A 160 11.23 34.35 -3.03
C LEU A 160 12.13 33.95 -4.20
N VAL A 161 11.85 32.79 -4.76
CA VAL A 161 12.61 32.21 -5.87
C VAL A 161 11.85 32.42 -7.17
N THR A 162 12.54 32.88 -8.22
CA THR A 162 12.03 32.94 -9.59
C THR A 162 12.92 32.09 -10.50
N ILE A 163 12.33 31.18 -11.27
CA ILE A 163 13.07 30.45 -12.31
C ILE A 163 13.14 31.33 -13.56
N GLU A 164 14.30 31.95 -13.81
CA GLU A 164 14.47 32.81 -14.99
C GLU A 164 14.65 31.99 -16.27
N ARG A 165 15.37 30.87 -16.18
CA ARG A 165 15.71 29.99 -17.30
C ARG A 165 15.82 28.55 -16.80
N VAL A 166 15.46 27.60 -17.67
CA VAL A 166 15.52 26.15 -17.38
C VAL A 166 16.75 25.45 -17.98
N ALA A 167 17.38 26.04 -19.00
CA ALA A 167 18.58 25.52 -19.65
C ALA A 167 19.51 26.68 -20.10
N PRO A 168 20.66 26.89 -19.43
CA PRO A 168 21.00 26.33 -18.12
C PRO A 168 20.05 26.84 -17.03
N LEU A 169 19.86 26.07 -15.96
CA LEU A 169 18.94 26.43 -14.88
C LEU A 169 19.44 27.69 -14.15
N THR A 170 18.64 28.75 -14.16
CA THR A 170 18.98 30.03 -13.51
C THR A 170 17.87 30.43 -12.55
N LEU A 171 18.21 30.53 -11.27
CA LEU A 171 17.32 30.92 -10.19
C LEU A 171 17.66 32.33 -9.72
N ARG A 172 16.65 33.19 -9.59
CA ARG A 172 16.78 34.49 -8.94
C ARG A 172 16.18 34.42 -7.54
N LEU A 173 17.01 34.73 -6.55
CA LEU A 173 16.67 34.74 -5.14
C LEU A 173 16.47 36.18 -4.69
N GLN A 174 15.40 36.41 -3.93
CA GLN A 174 15.09 37.69 -3.32
C GLN A 174 14.72 37.43 -1.86
N ALA A 175 15.43 38.08 -0.93
CA ALA A 175 15.06 38.06 0.47
C ALA A 175 13.74 38.84 0.68
N ASP A 176 12.86 38.28 1.50
CA ASP A 176 11.56 38.86 1.84
C ASP A 176 11.42 38.91 3.36
N HIS A 177 11.65 40.11 3.90
CA HIS A 177 11.70 40.41 5.34
C HIS A 177 10.36 40.87 5.93
N ALA A 178 9.31 40.93 5.12
CA ALA A 178 8.01 41.41 5.55
C ALA A 178 7.11 40.24 5.94
N ALA A 179 6.37 40.39 7.06
CA ALA A 179 5.24 39.53 7.34
C ALA A 179 4.28 39.54 6.14
N LEU A 180 3.96 38.36 5.62
CA LEU A 180 3.11 38.16 4.43
C LEU A 180 1.89 39.09 4.48
N VAL A 181 1.82 40.05 3.55
CA VAL A 181 0.61 40.84 3.36
C VAL A 181 -0.45 39.95 2.72
N ARG A 182 -1.34 39.42 3.55
CA ARG A 182 -2.42 38.51 3.16
C ARG A 182 -3.53 39.28 2.42
N SER A 183 -3.32 39.53 1.13
CA SER A 183 -4.39 39.97 0.24
C SER A 183 -5.37 38.83 -0.03
N ALA A 184 -6.61 39.16 -0.38
CA ALA A 184 -7.60 38.16 -0.77
C ALA A 184 -7.14 37.31 -1.96
N ASP A 185 -6.37 37.90 -2.88
CA ASP A 185 -5.80 37.18 -4.01
C ASP A 185 -4.75 36.15 -3.59
N VAL A 186 -3.88 36.48 -2.63
CA VAL A 186 -2.87 35.54 -2.10
C VAL A 186 -3.56 34.37 -1.40
N LEU A 187 -4.56 34.64 -0.55
CA LEU A 187 -5.32 33.57 0.12
C LEU A 187 -6.03 32.65 -0.87
N ARG A 188 -6.59 33.22 -1.96
CA ARG A 188 -7.20 32.42 -3.03
C ARG A 188 -6.19 31.53 -3.74
N GLN A 189 -4.98 32.03 -4.00
CA GLN A 189 -3.89 31.25 -4.61
C GLN A 189 -3.45 30.10 -3.70
N GLU A 190 -3.28 30.36 -2.41
CA GLU A 190 -2.94 29.34 -1.41
C GLU A 190 -4.01 28.26 -1.33
N GLN A 191 -5.30 28.64 -1.32
CA GLN A 191 -6.41 27.69 -1.31
C GLN A 191 -6.43 26.85 -2.59
N GLU A 192 -6.26 27.47 -3.76
CA GLU A 192 -6.23 26.75 -5.04
C GLU A 192 -5.06 25.76 -5.11
N LEU A 193 -3.91 26.14 -4.55
CA LEU A 193 -2.73 25.27 -4.44
C LEU A 193 -3.00 24.07 -3.53
N ILE A 194 -3.44 24.30 -2.29
CA ILE A 194 -3.60 23.21 -1.32
C ILE A 194 -4.73 22.25 -1.70
N GLU A 195 -5.85 22.76 -2.23
CA GLU A 195 -6.92 21.90 -2.75
C GLU A 195 -6.46 21.08 -3.96
N GLY A 196 -5.65 21.67 -4.85
CA GLY A 196 -5.08 20.96 -5.99
C GLY A 196 -4.11 19.84 -5.61
N ILE A 197 -3.36 20.04 -4.53
CA ILE A 197 -2.45 19.03 -3.94
C ILE A 197 -3.28 17.94 -3.26
N ALA A 198 -4.19 18.31 -2.36
CA ALA A 198 -5.05 17.37 -1.62
C ALA A 198 -5.87 16.47 -2.54
N ALA A 199 -6.48 17.03 -3.58
CA ALA A 199 -7.26 16.26 -4.56
C ALA A 199 -6.40 15.22 -5.31
N ARG A 200 -5.12 15.50 -5.55
CA ARG A 200 -4.21 14.56 -6.20
C ARG A 200 -3.73 13.47 -5.25
N VAL A 201 -3.38 13.84 -4.02
CA VAL A 201 -2.96 12.87 -3.00
C VAL A 201 -4.09 11.88 -2.70
N ALA A 202 -5.33 12.37 -2.53
CA ALA A 202 -6.51 11.54 -2.30
C ALA A 202 -6.83 10.54 -3.43
N THR A 203 -6.28 10.72 -4.64
CA THR A 203 -6.45 9.75 -5.73
C THR A 203 -5.43 8.60 -5.69
N SER A 204 -4.37 8.71 -4.89
CA SER A 204 -3.40 7.64 -4.66
C SER A 204 -3.77 6.88 -3.40
N ARG A 205 -3.87 5.55 -3.49
CA ARG A 205 -4.52 4.72 -2.45
C ARG A 205 -3.59 3.97 -1.51
N SER A 206 -2.27 4.13 -1.60
CA SER A 206 -1.38 3.33 -0.72
C SER A 206 0.10 3.74 -0.65
N LEU A 207 0.63 4.48 -1.64
CA LEU A 207 2.06 4.84 -1.66
C LEU A 207 2.28 6.35 -1.58
N PRO A 208 3.38 6.81 -0.94
CA PRO A 208 3.81 8.19 -1.02
C PRO A 208 4.06 8.54 -2.47
N ILE A 209 3.46 9.64 -2.90
CA ILE A 209 3.63 10.16 -4.25
C ILE A 209 4.75 11.17 -4.20
N SER A 210 5.62 11.19 -5.21
CA SER A 210 6.59 12.28 -5.34
C SER A 210 5.88 13.63 -5.37
N ALA A 211 6.39 14.62 -4.62
CA ALA A 211 5.84 15.98 -4.69
C ALA A 211 5.98 16.56 -6.11
N ALA A 212 6.90 16.03 -6.93
CA ALA A 212 7.01 16.40 -8.35
C ALA A 212 5.78 15.99 -9.18
N ASP A 213 5.14 14.87 -8.85
CA ASP A 213 3.94 14.40 -9.57
C ASP A 213 2.65 15.05 -9.06
N VAL A 214 2.72 15.72 -7.91
CA VAL A 214 1.57 16.35 -7.25
C VAL A 214 1.59 17.86 -7.37
N VAL A 215 2.69 18.50 -6.95
CA VAL A 215 2.82 19.96 -6.84
C VAL A 215 3.09 20.59 -8.22
N LEU A 216 3.98 20.02 -9.04
CA LEU A 216 4.29 20.59 -10.36
C LEU A 216 3.05 20.71 -11.26
N PRO A 217 2.17 19.70 -11.37
CA PRO A 217 0.97 19.84 -12.19
C PRO A 217 0.00 20.93 -11.72
N VAL A 218 -0.08 21.18 -10.41
CA VAL A 218 -0.91 22.25 -9.84
C VAL A 218 -0.35 23.62 -10.23
N PHE A 219 0.96 23.82 -10.06
CA PHE A 219 1.63 25.04 -10.53
C PHE A 219 1.56 25.21 -12.05
N ALA A 220 1.71 24.13 -12.82
CA ALA A 220 1.65 24.17 -14.28
C ALA A 220 0.27 24.58 -14.80
N ARG A 221 -0.82 24.18 -14.12
CA ARG A 221 -2.19 24.60 -14.45
C ARG A 221 -2.52 26.01 -13.94
N ALA A 222 -1.82 26.49 -12.92
CA ALA A 222 -2.12 27.77 -12.29
C ALA A 222 -1.78 28.98 -13.18
N ALA A 223 -2.78 29.83 -13.41
CA ALA A 223 -2.59 31.11 -14.09
C ALA A 223 -1.69 32.07 -13.30
N TRP A 224 -1.67 31.92 -11.97
CA TRP A 224 -0.91 32.75 -11.03
C TRP A 224 0.52 32.26 -10.78
N ARG A 225 0.98 31.17 -11.39
CA ARG A 225 2.30 30.55 -11.10
C ARG A 225 3.50 31.50 -11.24
N THR A 226 3.42 32.51 -12.11
CA THR A 226 4.49 33.49 -12.35
C THR A 226 4.37 34.74 -11.45
N THR A 227 3.34 34.80 -10.62
CA THR A 227 3.02 35.91 -9.71
C THR A 227 2.71 35.42 -8.30
N TYR A 228 2.91 34.13 -8.02
CA TYR A 228 2.61 33.54 -6.73
C TYR A 228 3.38 34.26 -5.62
N ALA A 229 2.66 34.69 -4.60
CA ALA A 229 3.19 35.46 -3.48
C ALA A 229 2.71 34.90 -2.12
N GLY A 230 2.14 33.69 -2.11
CA GLY A 230 1.72 32.98 -0.91
C GLY A 230 2.87 32.24 -0.21
N ARG A 231 2.53 31.54 0.88
CA ARG A 231 3.45 30.70 1.65
C ARG A 231 4.09 29.60 0.79
N SER A 232 5.19 29.02 1.27
CA SER A 232 5.80 27.87 0.61
C SER A 232 4.79 26.72 0.52
N TRP A 233 4.87 25.91 -0.53
CA TRP A 233 3.96 24.78 -0.66
C TRP A 233 4.18 23.77 0.48
N GLN A 234 5.43 23.62 0.94
CA GLN A 234 5.79 22.79 2.08
C GLN A 234 5.08 23.27 3.36
N GLU A 235 5.08 24.57 3.63
CA GLU A 235 4.38 25.15 4.79
C GLU A 235 2.87 24.95 4.68
N LEU A 236 2.29 25.11 3.49
CA LEU A 236 0.85 24.86 3.28
C LEU A 236 0.49 23.40 3.52
N VAL A 237 1.30 22.47 3.03
CA VAL A 237 1.11 21.02 3.23
C VAL A 237 1.27 20.65 4.70
N ALA A 238 2.33 21.12 5.36
CA ALA A 238 2.58 20.82 6.77
C ALA A 238 1.45 21.31 7.69
N ASN A 239 0.73 22.35 7.28
CA ASN A 239 -0.40 22.92 8.02
C ASN A 239 -1.78 22.40 7.55
N ASP A 240 -1.87 21.52 6.55
CA ASP A 240 -3.15 20.96 6.09
C ASP A 240 -3.40 19.58 6.73
N PRO A 241 -4.54 19.37 7.39
CA PRO A 241 -4.80 18.12 8.12
C PRO A 241 -5.03 16.91 7.21
N ARG A 242 -5.16 17.07 5.89
CA ARG A 242 -5.37 15.96 4.93
C ARG A 242 -4.07 15.42 4.35
N LEU A 243 -2.95 16.07 4.64
CA LEU A 243 -1.70 15.85 3.92
C LEU A 243 -0.56 15.59 4.90
N ARG A 244 0.44 14.86 4.40
CA ARG A 244 1.70 14.65 5.07
C ARG A 244 2.86 14.86 4.10
N LEU A 245 3.90 15.55 4.58
CA LEU A 245 5.17 15.73 3.88
C LEU A 245 6.20 14.78 4.48
N ILE A 246 6.75 13.88 3.66
CA ILE A 246 7.75 12.89 4.06
C ILE A 246 9.08 13.28 3.41
N ASN A 247 10.12 13.47 4.24
CA ASN A 247 11.48 13.83 3.85
C ASN A 247 11.57 15.06 2.92
N GLY A 248 10.58 15.94 2.94
CA GLY A 248 10.50 17.13 2.09
C GLY A 248 10.24 16.86 0.59
N ILE A 249 10.12 15.60 0.17
CA ILE A 249 10.07 15.21 -1.26
C ILE A 249 8.91 14.28 -1.62
N PHE A 250 8.29 13.61 -0.65
CA PHE A 250 7.12 12.77 -0.87
C PHE A 250 5.90 13.31 -0.13
N LEU A 251 4.73 13.04 -0.70
CA LEU A 251 3.43 13.39 -0.15
C LEU A 251 2.60 12.14 0.01
N SER A 252 1.95 12.01 1.16
CA SER A 252 0.97 10.96 1.40
C SER A 252 -0.29 11.54 2.01
N ASP A 253 -1.37 10.75 1.93
CA ASP A 253 -2.48 10.92 2.86
C ASP A 253 -1.97 10.56 4.27
N ARG A 254 -2.64 11.08 5.31
CA ARG A 254 -2.26 10.83 6.70
C ARG A 254 -2.43 9.38 7.14
N THR A 255 -3.13 8.56 6.35
CA THR A 255 -3.23 7.11 6.55
C THR A 255 -1.93 6.35 6.26
N TYR A 256 -0.91 6.99 5.67
CA TYR A 256 0.39 6.38 5.41
C TYR A 256 1.43 6.75 6.49
N ARG A 257 2.03 5.75 7.14
CA ARG A 257 3.21 5.88 8.00
C ARG A 257 4.40 5.07 7.47
N ALA A 258 5.59 5.68 7.49
CA ALA A 258 6.86 5.00 7.27
C ALA A 258 7.42 4.47 8.61
N LEU A 259 8.31 3.48 8.57
CA LEU A 259 8.97 2.87 9.75
C LEU A 259 9.63 3.90 10.70
N ALA A 260 10.07 5.06 10.20
CA ALA A 260 10.64 6.12 11.03
C ALA A 260 9.60 6.80 11.95
N ASP A 261 8.31 6.74 11.59
CA ASP A 261 7.20 7.37 12.32
C ASP A 261 6.79 6.62 13.59
N ILE A 262 7.28 5.38 13.74
CA ILE A 262 7.07 4.53 14.93
C ILE A 262 7.89 5.05 16.12
N LEU A 263 8.86 5.95 15.87
CA LEU A 263 9.93 6.24 16.82
C LEU A 263 10.11 7.74 17.13
N GLU A 264 9.53 8.67 16.35
CA GLU A 264 9.58 10.11 16.63
C GLU A 264 8.36 10.60 17.45
N ASP A 265 8.58 10.74 18.75
CA ASP A 265 7.61 11.19 19.77
C ASP A 265 7.41 12.73 19.77
N GLN A 266 7.04 13.32 18.63
CA GLN A 266 6.79 14.78 18.53
C GLN A 266 5.30 15.21 18.54
N ASP A 267 4.33 14.30 18.63
CA ASP A 267 2.91 14.66 18.44
C ASP A 267 1.94 14.26 19.57
N SER A 268 2.43 14.18 20.83
CA SER A 268 1.60 13.84 22.00
C SER A 268 0.36 14.72 22.20
N GLY A 269 0.37 15.98 21.73
CA GLY A 269 -0.81 16.87 21.80
C GLY A 269 -1.83 16.72 20.66
N MET A 270 -1.42 16.15 19.52
CA MET A 270 -2.30 15.95 18.34
C MET A 270 -3.17 14.69 18.49
N TRP A 271 -2.61 13.62 19.05
CA TRP A 271 -3.34 12.39 19.36
C TRP A 271 -4.52 12.63 20.31
N GLU A 272 -4.33 13.42 21.37
CA GLU A 272 -5.40 13.65 22.36
C GLU A 272 -6.67 14.23 21.75
N THR A 273 -6.55 15.14 20.79
CA THR A 273 -7.71 15.78 20.15
C THR A 273 -8.35 14.84 19.13
N HIS A 274 -7.55 14.21 18.27
CA HIS A 274 -8.03 13.29 17.25
C HIS A 274 -8.69 12.04 17.87
N ASP A 275 -8.05 11.41 18.84
CA ASP A 275 -8.56 10.23 19.53
C ASP A 275 -9.85 10.55 20.30
N SER A 276 -9.96 11.76 20.88
CA SER A 276 -11.18 12.19 21.56
C SER A 276 -12.35 12.39 20.60
N GLU A 277 -12.11 12.99 19.43
CA GLU A 277 -13.12 13.15 18.39
C GLU A 277 -13.55 11.80 17.81
N LEU A 278 -12.57 10.93 17.54
CA LEU A 278 -12.79 9.59 17.02
C LEU A 278 -13.56 8.72 18.02
N LEU A 279 -13.19 8.76 19.30
CA LEU A 279 -13.92 8.07 20.37
C LEU A 279 -15.37 8.54 20.47
N ALA A 280 -15.62 9.87 20.36
CA ALA A 280 -16.98 10.39 20.37
C ALA A 280 -17.80 9.93 19.15
N ALA A 281 -17.17 9.82 17.97
CA ALA A 281 -17.80 9.27 16.77
C ALA A 281 -18.11 7.77 16.91
N ILE A 282 -17.19 7.00 17.50
CA ILE A 282 -17.38 5.58 17.84
C ILE A 282 -18.53 5.42 18.84
N ASP A 283 -18.58 6.23 19.90
CA ASP A 283 -19.65 6.21 20.89
C ASP A 283 -21.03 6.53 20.30
N ALA A 284 -21.07 7.43 19.31
CA ALA A 284 -22.29 7.72 18.57
C ALA A 284 -22.74 6.52 17.72
N LEU A 285 -21.82 5.92 16.96
CA LEU A 285 -22.09 4.72 16.17
C LEU A 285 -22.55 3.55 17.06
N GLN A 286 -21.87 3.29 18.17
CA GLN A 286 -22.20 2.18 19.08
C GLN A 286 -23.61 2.31 19.67
N ARG A 287 -24.05 3.53 20.01
CA ARG A 287 -25.43 3.77 20.43
C ARG A 287 -26.44 3.46 19.33
N GLU A 288 -26.16 3.88 18.10
CA GLU A 288 -27.01 3.59 16.93
C GLU A 288 -27.07 2.08 16.65
N LEU A 289 -25.94 1.37 16.71
CA LEU A 289 -25.87 -0.08 16.54
C LEU A 289 -26.68 -0.82 17.62
N LEU A 290 -26.54 -0.41 18.88
CA LEU A 290 -27.27 -0.99 20.00
C LEU A 290 -28.78 -0.81 19.86
N GLU A 291 -29.24 0.38 19.47
CA GLU A 291 -30.66 0.66 19.21
C GLU A 291 -31.17 -0.21 18.05
N SER A 292 -30.41 -0.28 16.95
CA SER A 292 -30.75 -1.09 15.79
C SER A 292 -30.85 -2.57 16.16
N ARG A 293 -29.87 -3.11 16.90
CA ARG A 293 -29.84 -4.50 17.39
C ARG A 293 -31.05 -4.83 18.26
N ARG A 294 -31.46 -3.91 19.15
CA ARG A 294 -32.68 -4.03 19.97
C ARG A 294 -33.95 -4.00 19.13
N GLU A 295 -34.01 -3.15 18.11
CA GLU A 295 -35.14 -3.11 17.18
C GLU A 295 -35.27 -4.44 16.42
N ALA A 296 -34.17 -5.00 15.93
CA ALA A 296 -34.17 -6.29 15.24
C ALA A 296 -34.61 -7.44 16.18
N ALA A 297 -34.19 -7.42 17.44
CA ALA A 297 -34.63 -8.39 18.45
C ALA A 297 -36.13 -8.23 18.76
N ALA A 298 -36.64 -6.99 18.84
CA ALA A 298 -38.06 -6.72 19.03
C ALA A 298 -38.93 -7.16 17.83
N GLN A 299 -38.34 -7.22 16.63
CA GLN A 299 -38.96 -7.78 15.42
C GLN A 299 -38.81 -9.31 15.32
N GLU A 300 -38.29 -9.97 16.35
CA GLU A 300 -38.07 -11.43 16.42
C GLU A 300 -37.13 -11.95 15.31
N LEU A 301 -36.22 -11.11 14.80
CA LEU A 301 -35.22 -11.51 13.79
C LEU A 301 -34.06 -12.30 14.41
N TRP A 302 -33.82 -12.12 15.70
CA TRP A 302 -32.80 -12.82 16.48
C TRP A 302 -33.03 -12.65 17.99
N ASN A 303 -32.30 -13.41 18.80
CA ASN A 303 -32.39 -13.39 20.27
C ASN A 303 -31.40 -12.42 20.94
N GLY A 304 -30.55 -11.74 20.16
CA GLY A 304 -29.54 -10.83 20.69
C GLY A 304 -28.23 -11.46 21.16
N ILE A 305 -28.07 -12.78 21.00
CA ILE A 305 -26.86 -13.50 21.40
C ILE A 305 -25.95 -13.65 20.18
N ALA A 306 -24.72 -13.12 20.28
CA ALA A 306 -23.68 -13.23 19.29
C ALA A 306 -22.69 -14.35 19.70
N PRO A 307 -22.43 -15.35 18.85
CA PRO A 307 -21.60 -16.52 19.19
C PRO A 307 -20.09 -16.21 19.30
N ARG A 308 -19.57 -15.21 18.57
CA ARG A 308 -18.16 -14.78 18.61
C ARG A 308 -17.14 -15.80 18.14
N ALA A 309 -17.49 -16.72 17.24
CA ALA A 309 -16.56 -17.77 16.81
C ALA A 309 -15.29 -17.19 16.13
N SER A 310 -15.40 -16.04 15.45
CA SER A 310 -14.25 -15.35 14.84
C SER A 310 -13.35 -14.60 15.82
N THR A 311 -13.64 -14.65 17.11
CA THR A 311 -12.83 -14.03 18.19
C THR A 311 -11.96 -15.03 18.93
N ALA A 312 -11.92 -16.29 18.48
CA ALA A 312 -11.18 -17.36 19.13
C ALA A 312 -9.68 -17.04 19.22
N ARG A 313 -9.09 -17.30 20.39
CA ARG A 313 -7.66 -17.08 20.64
C ARG A 313 -6.92 -18.40 20.59
N VAL A 314 -5.83 -18.44 19.83
CA VAL A 314 -4.92 -19.58 19.80
C VAL A 314 -3.91 -19.41 20.93
N VAL A 315 -3.99 -20.25 21.97
CA VAL A 315 -3.04 -20.25 23.08
C VAL A 315 -2.03 -21.37 22.83
N PHE A 316 -0.78 -20.99 22.62
CA PHE A 316 0.33 -21.93 22.51
C PHE A 316 0.93 -22.21 23.89
N ASP A 317 0.75 -23.42 24.41
CA ASP A 317 1.39 -23.81 25.66
C ASP A 317 2.84 -24.25 25.39
N THR A 318 3.76 -23.32 25.62
CA THR A 318 5.22 -23.53 25.46
C THR A 318 5.80 -24.70 26.27
N ARG A 319 5.07 -25.26 27.25
CA ARG A 319 5.52 -26.40 28.06
C ARG A 319 5.04 -27.75 27.55
N SER A 320 3.89 -27.80 26.90
CA SER A 320 3.31 -29.03 26.36
C SER A 320 3.46 -29.16 24.84
N GLY A 321 3.73 -28.05 24.14
CA GLY A 321 3.75 -28.01 22.68
C GLY A 321 2.36 -28.11 22.06
N GLU A 322 1.29 -28.10 22.87
CA GLU A 322 -0.08 -28.14 22.39
C GLU A 322 -0.61 -26.74 22.10
N THR A 323 -1.29 -26.63 20.96
CA THR A 323 -2.01 -25.44 20.53
C THR A 323 -3.47 -25.59 20.95
N THR A 324 -3.97 -24.72 21.83
CA THR A 324 -5.38 -24.75 22.26
C THR A 324 -6.13 -23.55 21.68
N VAL A 325 -7.17 -23.81 20.88
CA VAL A 325 -8.10 -22.76 20.43
C VAL A 325 -9.11 -22.51 21.54
N VAL A 326 -9.03 -21.34 22.17
CA VAL A 326 -9.98 -20.88 23.19
C VAL A 326 -11.06 -20.07 22.49
N GLN A 327 -12.24 -20.67 22.30
CA GLN A 327 -13.43 -19.96 21.86
C GLN A 327 -14.02 -19.17 23.04
N LEU A 328 -14.30 -17.88 22.81
CA LEU A 328 -14.93 -17.03 23.81
C LEU A 328 -16.43 -17.38 23.93
N GLU A 329 -16.98 -17.25 25.14
CA GLU A 329 -18.41 -17.52 25.35
C GLU A 329 -19.30 -16.55 24.55
N PRO A 330 -20.49 -17.00 24.09
CA PRO A 330 -21.45 -16.15 23.41
C PRO A 330 -21.81 -14.92 24.25
N ILE A 331 -21.95 -13.77 23.60
CA ILE A 331 -22.19 -12.48 24.25
C ILE A 331 -23.55 -11.89 23.93
N ASN A 332 -24.12 -11.13 24.86
CA ASN A 332 -25.39 -10.46 24.66
C ASN A 332 -25.20 -9.09 23.97
N ALA A 333 -25.32 -9.08 22.64
CA ALA A 333 -25.18 -7.88 21.82
C ALA A 333 -26.28 -6.81 22.02
N LEU A 334 -27.26 -7.04 22.91
CA LEU A 334 -28.30 -6.06 23.30
C LEU A 334 -27.93 -5.25 24.55
N GLN A 335 -26.78 -5.55 25.17
CA GLN A 335 -26.25 -4.83 26.31
C GLN A 335 -25.24 -3.76 25.89
N ASP A 336 -25.15 -2.72 26.71
CA ASP A 336 -24.13 -1.69 26.57
C ASP A 336 -22.91 -2.12 27.39
N TYR A 337 -21.77 -2.33 26.73
CA TYR A 337 -20.52 -2.76 27.35
C TYR A 337 -19.54 -1.63 27.60
N SER A 338 -19.96 -0.37 27.40
CA SER A 338 -19.11 0.81 27.54
C SER A 338 -18.37 0.89 28.86
N ASP A 339 -19.09 0.81 29.97
CA ASP A 339 -18.51 0.92 31.30
C ASP A 339 -17.57 -0.24 31.62
N GLN A 340 -17.87 -1.44 31.10
CA GLN A 340 -17.03 -2.62 31.28
C GLN A 340 -15.72 -2.49 30.50
N ILE A 341 -15.78 -1.99 29.26
CA ILE A 341 -14.60 -1.71 28.43
C ILE A 341 -13.73 -0.65 29.11
N ASP A 342 -14.30 0.48 29.53
CA ASP A 342 -13.54 1.55 30.19
C ASP A 342 -12.89 1.07 31.50
N GLU A 343 -13.55 0.17 32.26
CA GLU A 343 -12.98 -0.44 33.47
C GLU A 343 -11.79 -1.35 33.15
N ARG A 344 -11.87 -2.15 32.08
CA ARG A 344 -10.78 -3.05 31.65
C ARG A 344 -9.62 -2.30 31.01
N VAL A 345 -9.89 -1.26 30.23
CA VAL A 345 -8.87 -0.33 29.71
C VAL A 345 -8.14 0.32 30.88
N ARG A 346 -8.85 0.78 31.92
CA ARG A 346 -8.22 1.33 33.15
C ARG A 346 -7.36 0.33 33.92
N LYS A 347 -7.57 -0.98 33.71
CA LYS A 347 -6.76 -2.05 34.30
C LYS A 347 -5.56 -2.47 33.44
N GLY A 348 -5.39 -1.90 32.25
CA GLY A 348 -4.32 -2.27 31.31
C GLY A 348 -4.56 -3.60 30.61
N GLU A 349 -5.80 -4.13 30.58
CA GLU A 349 -6.12 -5.42 29.96
C GLU A 349 -6.09 -5.38 28.41
N TYR A 350 -5.89 -4.19 27.82
CA TYR A 350 -5.90 -3.94 26.38
C TYR A 350 -4.68 -3.13 25.90
N ASP A 351 -3.53 -3.24 26.60
CA ASP A 351 -2.28 -2.58 26.17
C ASP A 351 -1.85 -3.05 24.76
N HIS A 352 -1.22 -2.11 24.02
CA HIS A 352 -0.92 -2.16 22.59
C HIS A 352 -0.31 -3.49 22.09
N ASP A 353 0.55 -4.13 22.89
CA ASP A 353 1.27 -5.37 22.52
C ASP A 353 0.38 -6.61 22.34
N ALA A 354 -0.84 -6.64 22.89
CA ALA A 354 -1.69 -7.84 22.90
C ALA A 354 -2.49 -8.06 21.60
N TRP A 355 -2.61 -7.03 20.75
CA TRP A 355 -3.43 -7.06 19.53
C TRP A 355 -2.63 -6.83 18.25
N THR A 356 -1.50 -6.13 18.31
CA THR A 356 -0.56 -5.96 17.17
C THR A 356 0.01 -7.30 16.71
N LEU A 357 0.38 -8.17 17.66
CA LEU A 357 0.85 -9.55 17.36
C LEU A 357 -0.19 -10.43 16.65
N THR A 358 -1.48 -10.09 16.69
CA THR A 358 -2.53 -10.91 16.03
C THR A 358 -2.87 -10.42 14.62
N ASP A 359 -2.66 -9.12 14.33
CA ASP A 359 -2.88 -8.56 13.00
C ASP A 359 -1.57 -8.57 12.15
N ASP A 360 -0.37 -8.48 12.76
CA ASP A 360 0.92 -8.53 12.04
C ASP A 360 1.38 -9.96 11.66
N GLU A 361 1.05 -10.98 12.46
CA GLU A 361 1.29 -12.38 12.04
C GLU A 361 0.34 -12.82 10.92
N ASP A 362 -0.84 -12.20 10.77
CA ASP A 362 -1.79 -12.48 9.69
C ASP A 362 -1.62 -11.52 8.48
N GLY A 363 -0.90 -10.39 8.64
CA GLY A 363 -0.65 -9.37 7.61
C GLY A 363 0.51 -9.66 6.64
N LEU A 364 1.33 -10.68 6.92
CA LEU A 364 2.41 -11.13 6.01
C LEU A 364 1.89 -11.85 4.75
N PHE A 365 0.58 -12.05 4.65
CA PHE A 365 -0.06 -12.96 3.69
C PHE A 365 -0.96 -12.26 2.65
N ALA A 366 -0.94 -10.93 2.55
CA ALA A 366 -1.84 -10.15 1.70
C ALA A 366 -1.16 -9.42 0.52
N ALA A 367 -0.05 -9.95 0.00
CA ALA A 367 0.62 -9.41 -1.19
C ALA A 367 0.80 -10.49 -2.27
N ALA A 368 -0.29 -10.91 -2.89
CA ALA A 368 -0.25 -11.55 -4.21
C ALA A 368 -1.57 -11.30 -4.96
N ASP A 369 -1.48 -10.63 -6.10
CA ASP A 369 -2.58 -10.48 -7.04
C ASP A 369 -3.02 -11.85 -7.57
N LEU A 370 -4.34 -12.01 -7.70
CA LEU A 370 -5.08 -13.22 -8.01
C LEU A 370 -4.64 -13.92 -9.32
N ASP A 371 -4.20 -15.18 -9.20
CA ASP A 371 -4.49 -16.26 -10.15
C ASP A 371 -4.83 -17.55 -9.36
N ASN A 372 -5.86 -18.24 -9.81
CA ASN A 372 -6.77 -19.09 -9.01
C ASN A 372 -6.29 -20.55 -8.79
N ASP A 373 -4.98 -20.81 -8.75
CA ASP A 373 -4.42 -22.17 -8.59
C ASP A 373 -3.44 -22.32 -7.39
N ASP A 374 -3.06 -21.25 -6.69
CA ASP A 374 -2.03 -21.31 -5.62
C ASP A 374 -2.58 -21.35 -4.18
N LEU A 375 -3.90 -21.41 -3.98
CA LEU A 375 -4.48 -21.57 -2.63
C LEU A 375 -4.08 -22.91 -1.99
N SER A 376 -3.75 -23.94 -2.77
CA SER A 376 -3.26 -25.23 -2.25
C SER A 376 -1.81 -25.18 -1.77
N ILE A 377 -0.99 -24.24 -2.24
CA ILE A 377 0.42 -24.11 -1.82
C ILE A 377 0.53 -23.51 -0.40
N ILE A 378 -0.51 -22.81 0.05
CA ILE A 378 -0.51 -22.01 1.29
C ILE A 378 -0.74 -22.90 2.54
N ASP A 379 -1.62 -23.89 2.45
CA ASP A 379 -1.81 -24.86 3.55
C ASP A 379 -0.64 -25.85 3.64
N ASP A 380 -0.06 -26.25 2.49
CA ASP A 380 1.15 -27.07 2.43
C ASP A 380 2.34 -26.40 3.13
N LEU A 381 2.49 -25.08 3.06
CA LEU A 381 3.59 -24.37 3.72
C LEU A 381 3.39 -24.25 5.24
N ARG A 382 2.13 -24.10 5.69
CA ARG A 382 1.78 -24.03 7.12
C ARG A 382 1.93 -25.41 7.77
N GLU A 383 1.53 -26.47 7.08
CA GLU A 383 1.75 -27.85 7.51
C GLU A 383 3.26 -28.19 7.47
N PHE A 384 3.99 -27.78 6.43
CA PHE A 384 5.45 -27.97 6.32
C PHE A 384 6.26 -27.26 7.42
N ILE A 385 5.88 -26.04 7.81
CA ILE A 385 6.51 -25.30 8.91
C ILE A 385 6.15 -25.91 10.27
N ALA A 386 4.91 -26.40 10.43
CA ALA A 386 4.48 -27.13 11.62
C ALA A 386 5.23 -28.47 11.77
N GLU A 387 5.52 -29.15 10.66
CA GLU A 387 6.27 -30.42 10.64
C GLU A 387 7.78 -30.26 10.84
N ARG A 388 8.37 -29.08 10.54
CA ARG A 388 9.84 -28.87 10.62
C ARG A 388 10.24 -27.57 11.35
N PRO A 389 10.06 -27.49 12.68
CA PRO A 389 10.40 -26.31 13.49
C PRO A 389 11.91 -25.99 13.52
N GLU A 390 12.76 -26.93 13.12
CA GLU A 390 14.21 -26.78 13.05
C GLU A 390 14.66 -25.77 11.97
N LEU A 391 13.89 -25.61 10.88
CA LEU A 391 14.18 -24.66 9.80
C LEU A 391 13.98 -23.21 10.24
N LEU A 392 12.95 -22.95 11.06
CA LEU A 392 12.67 -21.61 11.59
C LEU A 392 13.74 -21.17 12.60
N ALA A 393 14.22 -22.13 13.43
CA ALA A 393 15.32 -21.91 14.34
C ALA A 393 16.63 -21.63 13.58
N ALA A 394 16.91 -22.37 12.51
CA ALA A 394 18.06 -22.14 11.64
C ALA A 394 18.01 -20.77 10.95
N ALA A 395 16.85 -20.36 10.42
CA ALA A 395 16.67 -19.05 9.80
C ALA A 395 16.90 -17.88 10.78
N ARG A 396 16.38 -18.00 12.01
CA ARG A 396 16.60 -16.99 13.07
C ARG A 396 18.05 -16.91 13.51
N GLN A 397 18.73 -18.05 13.61
CA GLN A 397 20.15 -18.10 13.95
C GLN A 397 21.03 -17.53 12.84
N LEU A 398 20.60 -17.66 11.58
CA LEU A 398 21.30 -17.14 10.41
C LEU A 398 21.22 -15.61 10.30
N ILE A 399 20.06 -15.04 10.62
CA ILE A 399 19.86 -13.58 10.71
C ILE A 399 20.67 -12.99 11.88
N ALA A 400 20.73 -13.69 13.01
CA ALA A 400 21.48 -13.26 14.19
C ALA A 400 23.02 -13.26 14.01
N GLU A 401 23.54 -13.98 13.00
CA GLU A 401 24.98 -14.06 12.70
C GLU A 401 25.45 -13.06 11.63
N LEU A 402 24.57 -12.22 11.09
CA LEU A 402 24.95 -11.14 10.17
C LEU A 402 25.66 -10.02 10.94
N SER A 403 26.79 -9.54 10.40
CA SER A 403 27.50 -8.43 11.03
C SER A 403 26.75 -7.10 10.83
N PRO A 404 26.90 -6.12 11.73
CA PRO A 404 26.24 -4.81 11.59
C PRO A 404 26.52 -4.12 10.24
N GLU A 405 27.73 -4.26 9.68
CA GLU A 405 28.09 -3.71 8.36
C GLU A 405 27.42 -4.45 7.19
N GLU A 406 27.13 -5.75 7.34
CA GLU A 406 26.43 -6.55 6.31
C GLU A 406 24.92 -6.27 6.33
N ILE A 407 24.36 -6.05 7.53
CA ILE A 407 22.99 -5.58 7.74
C ILE A 407 22.82 -4.18 7.13
N GLU A 408 23.76 -3.26 7.39
CA GLU A 408 23.76 -1.91 6.80
C GLU A 408 23.89 -1.93 5.27
N ARG A 409 24.65 -2.87 4.69
CA ARG A 409 24.71 -3.08 3.22
C ARG A 409 23.43 -3.67 2.65
N LEU A 410 22.78 -4.60 3.34
CA LEU A 410 21.49 -5.15 2.93
C LEU A 410 20.39 -4.07 2.95
N HIS A 411 20.44 -3.14 3.92
CA HIS A 411 19.48 -2.04 4.02
C HIS A 411 19.74 -0.88 3.06
N SER A 412 20.98 -0.68 2.61
CA SER A 412 21.35 0.41 1.68
C SER A 412 21.23 0.05 0.20
N THR A 413 20.85 -1.19 -0.11
CA THR A 413 20.83 -1.70 -1.49
C THR A 413 19.40 -1.99 -1.95
N GLU A 414 18.92 -1.31 -3.00
CA GLU A 414 17.60 -1.56 -3.62
C GLU A 414 17.62 -2.69 -4.67
N ASN A 415 18.80 -3.29 -4.94
CA ASN A 415 19.00 -4.29 -5.98
C ASN A 415 18.95 -5.73 -5.43
N ILE A 416 17.96 -6.52 -5.88
CA ILE A 416 17.73 -7.92 -5.47
C ILE A 416 18.93 -8.83 -5.79
N GLU A 417 19.63 -8.63 -6.92
CA GLU A 417 20.80 -9.46 -7.27
C GLU A 417 21.98 -9.23 -6.32
N GLU A 418 22.11 -8.02 -5.79
CA GLU A 418 23.19 -7.64 -4.89
C GLU A 418 22.89 -8.12 -3.46
N ILE A 419 21.62 -8.09 -3.04
CA ILE A 419 21.13 -8.78 -1.84
C ILE A 419 21.44 -10.28 -1.90
N GLN A 420 21.14 -10.93 -3.03
CA GLN A 420 21.44 -12.35 -3.24
C GLN A 420 22.95 -12.64 -3.21
N GLN A 421 23.78 -11.76 -3.77
CA GLN A 421 25.24 -11.91 -3.70
C GLN A 421 25.80 -11.73 -2.29
N ILE A 422 25.28 -10.78 -1.50
CA ILE A 422 25.68 -10.56 -0.10
C ILE A 422 25.32 -11.79 0.74
N LEU A 423 24.10 -12.29 0.60
CA LEU A 423 23.63 -13.50 1.29
C LEU A 423 24.42 -14.74 0.84
N ALA A 424 24.62 -14.94 -0.47
CA ALA A 424 25.39 -16.08 -1.01
C ALA A 424 26.87 -16.07 -0.59
N ALA A 425 27.50 -14.90 -0.53
CA ALA A 425 28.87 -14.76 -0.06
C ALA A 425 28.99 -15.07 1.44
N ARG A 426 27.97 -14.74 2.24
CA ARG A 426 27.91 -15.07 3.67
C ARG A 426 27.63 -16.55 3.89
N PHE A 427 26.69 -17.15 3.16
CA PHE A 427 26.41 -18.59 3.19
C PHE A 427 27.67 -19.41 2.88
N HIS A 428 28.46 -19.02 1.88
CA HIS A 428 29.73 -19.68 1.56
C HIS A 428 30.79 -19.54 2.66
N ARG A 429 30.80 -18.45 3.44
CA ARG A 429 31.71 -18.30 4.59
C ARG A 429 31.23 -19.04 5.84
N MET A 430 29.93 -19.22 6.02
CA MET A 430 29.35 -19.91 7.17
C MET A 430 29.39 -21.44 7.02
N LEU A 431 29.48 -21.94 5.79
CA LEU A 431 29.51 -23.37 5.47
C LEU A 431 30.60 -24.19 6.21
N PRO A 432 31.84 -23.68 6.39
CA PRO A 432 32.90 -24.38 7.13
C PRO A 432 32.74 -24.31 8.66
N ASP A 433 32.19 -23.20 9.18
CA ASP A 433 32.19 -22.88 10.61
C ASP A 433 30.90 -23.35 11.31
N ASN A 434 29.76 -23.33 10.62
CA ASN A 434 28.45 -23.76 11.12
C ASN A 434 27.76 -24.76 10.15
N PRO A 435 28.38 -25.94 9.87
CA PRO A 435 27.87 -26.89 8.88
C PRO A 435 26.53 -27.52 9.24
N HIS A 436 26.09 -27.42 10.50
CA HIS A 436 24.81 -27.94 10.98
C HIS A 436 23.61 -27.04 10.62
N LEU A 437 23.85 -25.77 10.25
CA LEU A 437 22.81 -24.84 9.79
C LEU A 437 22.44 -25.07 8.31
N PHE A 438 23.26 -25.84 7.59
CA PHE A 438 23.01 -26.20 6.21
C PHE A 438 22.61 -27.67 6.17
N ALA A 439 21.45 -27.96 5.59
CA ALA A 439 21.03 -29.34 5.38
C ALA A 439 22.14 -30.07 4.60
N THR A 440 22.73 -31.11 5.19
CA THR A 440 23.58 -32.01 4.43
C THR A 440 22.66 -32.71 3.45
N LEU A 441 22.69 -32.29 2.17
CA LEU A 441 22.03 -33.02 1.10
C LEU A 441 22.72 -34.38 1.02
N VAL A 442 22.21 -35.34 1.78
CA VAL A 442 22.54 -36.75 1.59
C VAL A 442 22.01 -37.05 0.19
N PRO A 443 22.87 -37.39 -0.77
CA PRO A 443 22.39 -37.82 -2.07
C PRO A 443 21.41 -38.95 -1.78
N TYR A 444 20.19 -38.85 -2.30
CA TYR A 444 19.27 -39.96 -2.27
C TYR A 444 19.90 -41.09 -3.10
N VAL A 445 20.67 -41.95 -2.43
CA VAL A 445 21.15 -43.19 -3.01
C VAL A 445 20.00 -44.16 -2.80
N ALA A 446 19.18 -44.30 -3.84
CA ALA A 446 18.22 -45.40 -3.96
C ALA A 446 18.97 -46.71 -3.72
N SER A 447 18.87 -47.24 -2.50
CA SER A 447 19.70 -48.35 -2.05
C SER A 447 18.94 -49.66 -2.22
N GLY A 448 19.17 -50.29 -3.38
CA GLY A 448 18.97 -51.71 -3.67
C GLY A 448 17.72 -51.98 -4.50
N THR A 449 17.76 -52.56 -5.69
CA THR A 449 18.80 -53.30 -6.45
C THR A 449 18.23 -53.42 -7.88
N THR A 450 18.92 -53.04 -8.96
CA THR A 450 20.02 -53.81 -9.56
C THR A 450 20.77 -52.93 -10.57
N SER A 451 22.08 -53.09 -10.56
CA SER A 451 23.07 -52.47 -11.43
C SER A 451 22.94 -52.89 -12.89
N SER A 452 23.08 -51.95 -13.82
CA SER A 452 24.08 -52.08 -14.89
C SER A 452 24.42 -50.71 -15.49
N ASP A 453 25.66 -50.30 -15.24
CA ASP A 453 26.53 -49.51 -16.10
C ASP A 453 25.96 -48.25 -16.77
N PHE A 454 26.38 -47.06 -16.30
CA PHE A 454 27.01 -46.11 -17.19
C PHE A 454 28.02 -45.23 -16.45
N ASN A 455 29.26 -45.33 -16.93
CA ASN A 455 30.47 -44.66 -16.49
C ASN A 455 30.64 -43.39 -17.35
N GLY A 456 31.05 -42.25 -16.78
CA GLY A 456 31.49 -41.11 -17.60
C GLY A 456 31.55 -39.78 -16.85
N GLY A 457 32.73 -39.38 -16.41
CA GLY A 457 33.03 -38.10 -15.75
C GLY A 457 33.14 -36.89 -16.70
N PRO A 458 33.56 -35.72 -16.16
CA PRO A 458 33.46 -34.40 -16.78
C PRO A 458 34.53 -34.15 -17.89
N PRO A 459 34.40 -33.07 -18.69
CA PRO A 459 34.77 -33.05 -20.10
C PRO A 459 36.27 -32.79 -20.35
N GLU A 460 36.81 -33.41 -21.40
CA GLU A 460 38.03 -32.97 -22.07
C GLU A 460 37.80 -32.80 -23.58
N LEU A 461 38.02 -31.55 -24.01
CA LEU A 461 38.49 -30.98 -25.28
C LEU A 461 38.54 -31.80 -26.59
N GLU A 462 38.24 -31.04 -27.66
CA GLU A 462 38.78 -31.04 -29.03
C GLU A 462 37.98 -31.65 -30.20
N ASP A 463 37.84 -30.77 -31.21
CA ASP A 463 37.78 -30.94 -32.67
C ASP A 463 36.62 -31.67 -33.37
N GLY A 464 36.02 -30.93 -34.31
CA GLY A 464 35.94 -31.39 -35.70
C GLY A 464 34.57 -31.65 -36.32
N ALA A 465 34.26 -30.84 -37.34
CA ALA A 465 33.58 -31.19 -38.60
C ALA A 465 32.06 -31.53 -38.61
N ASP A 466 31.34 -30.66 -39.34
CA ASP A 466 30.41 -30.91 -40.46
C ASP A 466 29.30 -31.99 -40.42
N ASP A 467 28.21 -31.58 -41.10
CA ASP A 467 27.19 -32.33 -41.84
C ASP A 467 25.93 -32.87 -41.12
N ASP A 468 24.82 -32.19 -41.45
CA ASP A 468 23.63 -32.70 -42.16
C ASP A 468 23.02 -34.07 -41.79
N GLU A 469 21.73 -34.04 -41.42
CA GLU A 469 20.59 -34.85 -41.92
C GLU A 469 19.48 -34.84 -40.85
N VAL A 470 18.41 -34.05 -40.98
CA VAL A 470 17.17 -34.28 -41.76
C VAL A 470 16.47 -35.62 -41.48
N SER A 471 15.16 -35.49 -41.23
CA SER A 471 14.05 -36.41 -41.54
C SER A 471 13.51 -37.26 -40.37
N THR A 472 12.33 -36.99 -39.80
CA THR A 472 10.91 -37.00 -40.30
C THR A 472 10.16 -38.24 -39.79
N LEU A 473 8.85 -38.06 -39.63
CA LEU A 473 7.74 -39.03 -39.51
C LEU A 473 7.34 -39.29 -38.04
N ASP A 474 6.28 -38.67 -37.52
CA ASP A 474 4.84 -38.91 -37.79
C ASP A 474 4.41 -40.37 -37.62
N GLU A 475 3.23 -40.55 -37.00
CA GLU A 475 2.51 -41.79 -36.65
C GLU A 475 2.87 -42.30 -35.23
N GLU A 476 1.96 -42.47 -34.27
CA GLU A 476 0.52 -42.74 -34.32
C GLU A 476 -0.09 -42.46 -32.92
N TRP A 477 -1.39 -42.17 -32.90
CA TRP A 477 -2.19 -41.98 -31.70
C TRP A 477 -2.37 -43.32 -30.98
N ASP A 478 -1.86 -43.45 -29.75
CA ASP A 478 -2.37 -44.43 -28.80
C ASP A 478 -3.13 -43.68 -27.69
N GLU A 479 -4.44 -43.83 -27.76
CA GLU A 479 -5.39 -43.54 -26.69
C GLU A 479 -5.02 -44.38 -25.46
N ASN A 480 -4.25 -43.81 -24.54
CA ASN A 480 -4.27 -44.24 -23.16
C ASN A 480 -4.81 -43.08 -22.33
N VAL A 481 -6.15 -43.04 -22.30
CA VAL A 481 -6.90 -42.43 -21.20
C VAL A 481 -6.50 -43.24 -19.96
N GLU A 482 -5.40 -42.85 -19.31
CA GLU A 482 -5.17 -43.20 -17.92
C GLU A 482 -6.29 -42.52 -17.15
N GLU A 483 -7.34 -43.30 -16.92
CA GLU A 483 -8.34 -43.13 -15.88
C GLU A 483 -7.54 -42.91 -14.59
N TRP A 484 -7.40 -41.64 -14.19
CA TRP A 484 -6.82 -41.31 -12.90
C TRP A 484 -7.77 -41.92 -11.87
N ASP A 485 -7.28 -42.90 -11.13
CA ASP A 485 -7.98 -43.55 -10.03
C ASP A 485 -8.52 -42.49 -9.05
N GLU A 486 -9.77 -42.06 -9.30
CA GLU A 486 -10.68 -41.49 -8.31
C GLU A 486 -10.93 -42.57 -7.27
N ASP A 487 -10.08 -42.72 -6.24
CA ASP A 487 -10.40 -43.47 -5.00
C ASP A 487 -9.28 -43.32 -3.94
N LEU A 488 -8.82 -42.08 -3.70
CA LEU A 488 -8.37 -41.70 -2.36
C LEU A 488 -9.53 -40.93 -1.72
N ASP A 489 -10.30 -41.61 -0.86
CA ASP A 489 -11.31 -41.00 0.01
C ASP A 489 -10.62 -39.96 0.93
N GLU A 490 -10.30 -38.78 0.41
CA GLU A 490 -10.11 -37.57 1.20
C GLU A 490 -11.47 -37.27 1.83
N GLN A 491 -11.64 -37.66 3.09
CA GLN A 491 -12.77 -37.20 3.89
C GLN A 491 -12.67 -35.68 4.00
N LEU A 492 -13.41 -34.99 3.12
CA LEU A 492 -13.60 -33.56 3.16
C LEU A 492 -13.90 -33.15 4.60
N THR A 493 -13.21 -32.14 5.10
CA THR A 493 -13.52 -31.65 6.43
C THR A 493 -14.94 -31.07 6.41
N PRO A 494 -15.66 -31.01 7.55
CA PRO A 494 -16.97 -30.37 7.61
C PRO A 494 -16.99 -28.94 7.06
N ASN A 495 -15.85 -28.25 7.08
CA ASN A 495 -15.69 -26.91 6.51
C ASN A 495 -15.67 -26.97 4.97
N ASP A 496 -14.94 -27.90 4.38
CA ASP A 496 -14.84 -28.08 2.91
C ASP A 496 -16.19 -28.50 2.32
N GLU A 497 -16.92 -29.38 3.01
CA GLU A 497 -18.29 -29.75 2.64
C GLU A 497 -19.22 -28.53 2.64
N ALA A 498 -19.15 -27.70 3.68
CA ALA A 498 -19.99 -26.50 3.80
C ALA A 498 -19.66 -25.45 2.73
N LEU A 499 -18.38 -25.32 2.37
CA LEU A 499 -17.90 -24.41 1.33
C LEU A 499 -18.34 -24.90 -0.06
N ALA A 500 -18.21 -26.19 -0.35
CA ALA A 500 -18.65 -26.81 -1.60
C ALA A 500 -20.16 -26.61 -1.84
N VAL A 501 -20.99 -26.86 -0.80
CA VAL A 501 -22.45 -26.62 -0.88
C VAL A 501 -22.76 -25.13 -1.07
N SER A 502 -21.97 -24.24 -0.47
CA SER A 502 -22.11 -22.80 -0.67
C SER A 502 -21.75 -22.36 -2.09
N HIS A 503 -20.72 -22.97 -2.68
CA HIS A 503 -20.33 -22.74 -4.07
C HIS A 503 -21.45 -23.13 -5.06
N GLU A 504 -22.07 -24.29 -4.87
CA GLU A 504 -23.22 -24.70 -5.69
C GLU A 504 -24.39 -23.70 -5.61
N LEU A 505 -24.67 -23.17 -4.41
CA LEU A 505 -25.71 -22.15 -4.22
C LEU A 505 -25.37 -20.84 -4.94
N MET A 506 -24.09 -20.47 -4.96
CA MET A 506 -23.57 -19.29 -5.63
C MET A 506 -23.65 -19.40 -7.16
N GLU A 507 -23.37 -20.58 -7.73
CA GLU A 507 -23.54 -20.85 -9.15
C GLU A 507 -25.02 -20.76 -9.58
N ARG A 508 -25.92 -21.35 -8.77
CA ARG A 508 -27.37 -21.23 -9.02
C ARG A 508 -27.85 -19.78 -8.93
N PHE A 509 -27.34 -19.03 -7.97
CA PHE A 509 -27.64 -17.60 -7.85
C PHE A 509 -27.12 -16.80 -9.05
N TYR A 510 -25.91 -17.11 -9.53
CA TYR A 510 -25.35 -16.50 -10.75
C TYR A 510 -26.25 -16.75 -11.97
N ALA A 511 -26.67 -18.01 -12.18
CA ALA A 511 -27.60 -18.36 -13.26
C ALA A 511 -28.95 -17.64 -13.12
N PHE A 512 -29.45 -17.50 -11.89
CA PHE A 512 -30.68 -16.75 -11.60
C PHE A 512 -30.57 -15.26 -11.94
N LEU A 513 -29.43 -14.61 -11.65
CA LEU A 513 -29.20 -13.21 -12.00
C LEU A 513 -29.18 -12.99 -13.52
N LEU A 514 -28.55 -13.91 -14.28
CA LEU A 514 -28.58 -13.88 -15.74
C LEU A 514 -30.00 -14.04 -16.27
N ALA A 515 -30.79 -14.96 -15.72
CA ALA A 515 -32.19 -15.17 -16.08
C ALA A 515 -33.07 -13.93 -15.81
N GLN A 516 -32.71 -13.10 -14.82
CA GLN A 516 -33.37 -11.82 -14.56
C GLN A 516 -32.91 -10.67 -15.48
N GLY A 517 -32.02 -10.95 -16.45
CA GLY A 517 -31.52 -9.96 -17.40
C GLY A 517 -30.41 -9.07 -16.84
N LYS A 518 -29.68 -9.50 -15.80
CA LYS A 518 -28.45 -8.82 -15.36
C LYS A 518 -27.31 -9.13 -16.31
N SER A 519 -26.37 -8.18 -16.44
CA SER A 519 -25.14 -8.40 -17.20
C SER A 519 -24.25 -9.43 -16.50
N GLU A 520 -23.43 -10.14 -17.28
CA GLU A 520 -22.48 -11.12 -16.80
C GLU A 520 -21.51 -10.54 -15.75
N ALA A 521 -20.98 -9.33 -16.00
CA ALA A 521 -20.12 -8.62 -15.06
C ALA A 521 -20.84 -8.30 -13.74
N THR A 522 -22.13 -7.96 -13.78
CA THR A 522 -22.92 -7.72 -12.56
C THR A 522 -23.20 -9.02 -11.81
N ALA A 523 -23.51 -10.11 -12.53
CA ALA A 523 -23.76 -11.40 -11.90
C ALA A 523 -22.48 -11.94 -11.24
N ALA A 524 -21.34 -11.88 -11.94
CA ALA A 524 -20.04 -12.29 -11.42
C ALA A 524 -19.63 -11.48 -10.19
N SER A 525 -19.77 -10.14 -10.22
CA SER A 525 -19.48 -9.30 -9.06
C SER A 525 -20.39 -9.62 -7.86
N ARG A 526 -21.70 -9.79 -8.07
CA ARG A 526 -22.65 -10.10 -6.98
C ARG A 526 -22.43 -11.47 -6.37
N THR A 527 -22.04 -12.44 -7.18
CA THR A 527 -21.68 -13.77 -6.70
C THR A 527 -20.32 -13.75 -6.01
N GLY A 528 -19.34 -13.03 -6.56
CA GLY A 528 -18.01 -12.84 -5.97
C GLY A 528 -18.06 -12.26 -4.55
N ASP A 529 -18.91 -11.26 -4.31
CA ASP A 529 -19.09 -10.69 -2.96
C ASP A 529 -19.50 -11.74 -1.91
N LEU A 530 -20.24 -12.79 -2.31
CA LEU A 530 -20.76 -13.80 -1.37
C LEU A 530 -19.67 -14.73 -0.83
N TRP A 531 -18.53 -14.85 -1.52
CA TRP A 531 -17.41 -15.69 -1.07
C TRP A 531 -16.95 -15.31 0.34
N ILE A 532 -16.94 -14.02 0.66
CA ILE A 532 -16.54 -13.51 1.96
C ILE A 532 -17.38 -14.11 3.08
N TYR A 533 -18.69 -14.19 2.88
CA TYR A 533 -19.59 -14.72 3.91
C TYR A 533 -19.65 -16.25 3.88
N ALA A 534 -19.48 -16.87 2.72
CA ALA A 534 -19.40 -18.32 2.57
C ALA A 534 -18.18 -18.88 3.31
N ASP A 535 -17.00 -18.30 3.07
CA ASP A 535 -15.76 -18.65 3.75
C ASP A 535 -15.87 -18.41 5.25
N PHE A 536 -16.38 -17.25 5.68
CA PHE A 536 -16.63 -16.99 7.10
C PHE A 536 -17.53 -18.05 7.77
N LEU A 537 -18.62 -18.46 7.14
CA LEU A 537 -19.50 -19.49 7.71
C LEU A 537 -18.86 -20.86 7.71
N ALA A 538 -18.15 -21.25 6.66
CA ALA A 538 -17.45 -22.52 6.60
C ALA A 538 -16.34 -22.58 7.66
N SER A 539 -15.45 -21.58 7.67
CA SER A 539 -14.24 -21.54 8.50
C SER A 539 -14.53 -21.43 10.00
N TYR A 540 -15.57 -20.70 10.41
CA TYR A 540 -15.87 -20.47 11.84
C TYR A 540 -17.07 -21.25 12.37
N TYR A 541 -17.96 -21.73 11.50
CA TYR A 541 -19.21 -22.36 11.91
C TYR A 541 -19.48 -23.71 11.27
N ALA A 542 -18.64 -24.15 10.31
CA ALA A 542 -18.92 -25.32 9.46
C ALA A 542 -20.34 -25.25 8.86
N GLN A 543 -20.77 -24.05 8.45
CA GLN A 543 -22.12 -23.76 7.97
C GLN A 543 -22.11 -23.31 6.52
N THR A 544 -23.19 -23.64 5.81
CA THR A 544 -23.42 -23.19 4.45
C THR A 544 -24.03 -21.80 4.41
N LEU A 545 -23.94 -21.11 3.26
CA LEU A 545 -24.64 -19.84 3.02
C LEU A 545 -26.15 -19.90 3.29
N ALA A 546 -26.79 -21.07 3.14
CA ALA A 546 -28.22 -21.24 3.42
C ALA A 546 -28.55 -21.23 4.93
N GLU A 547 -27.56 -21.54 5.78
CA GLU A 547 -27.71 -21.62 7.24
C GLU A 547 -27.32 -20.32 7.96
N GLY A 548 -26.74 -19.38 7.21
CA GLY A 548 -26.49 -18.02 7.67
C GLY A 548 -27.75 -17.36 8.25
N ASN A 549 -27.56 -16.60 9.32
CA ASN A 549 -28.63 -15.97 10.08
C ASN A 549 -28.23 -14.56 10.53
N TYR A 550 -29.12 -13.87 11.24
CA TYR A 550 -28.86 -12.51 11.71
C TYR A 550 -27.57 -12.43 12.56
N ALA A 551 -27.34 -13.37 13.48
CA ALA A 551 -26.21 -13.31 14.42
C ALA A 551 -24.86 -13.48 13.70
N THR A 552 -24.79 -14.43 12.76
CA THR A 552 -23.57 -14.64 11.97
C THR A 552 -23.34 -13.52 10.95
N LEU A 553 -24.40 -12.90 10.40
CA LEU A 553 -24.26 -11.69 9.60
C LEU A 553 -23.83 -10.46 10.41
N ASP A 554 -24.34 -10.30 11.64
CA ASP A 554 -23.93 -9.19 12.51
C ASP A 554 -22.42 -9.31 12.81
N GLU A 555 -21.95 -10.52 13.14
CA GLU A 555 -20.52 -10.77 13.37
C GLU A 555 -19.68 -10.63 12.11
N CYS A 556 -20.15 -11.18 10.99
CA CYS A 556 -19.44 -11.06 9.71
C CYS A 556 -19.26 -9.59 9.32
N LEU A 557 -20.33 -8.79 9.35
CA LEU A 557 -20.31 -7.43 8.82
C LEU A 557 -19.71 -6.41 9.80
N PHE A 558 -19.95 -6.55 11.11
CA PHE A 558 -19.52 -5.57 12.11
C PHE A 558 -18.21 -5.91 12.80
N PHE A 559 -17.62 -7.09 12.54
CA PHE A 559 -16.36 -7.49 13.18
C PHE A 559 -15.37 -8.16 12.21
N PHE A 560 -15.79 -9.22 11.50
CA PHE A 560 -14.88 -9.97 10.64
C PHE A 560 -14.49 -9.20 9.37
N TYR A 561 -15.47 -8.67 8.63
CA TYR A 561 -15.28 -7.99 7.35
C TYR A 561 -14.32 -6.79 7.44
N PRO A 562 -14.49 -5.85 8.40
CA PRO A 562 -13.60 -4.70 8.51
C PRO A 562 -12.14 -5.08 8.80
N ARG A 563 -11.93 -6.21 9.52
CA ARG A 563 -10.61 -6.62 9.99
C ARG A 563 -9.87 -7.59 9.07
N ARG A 564 -10.58 -8.60 8.55
CA ARG A 564 -9.96 -9.75 7.88
C ARG A 564 -10.00 -9.70 6.37
N VAL A 565 -10.86 -8.87 5.79
CA VAL A 565 -10.97 -8.76 4.33
C VAL A 565 -10.01 -7.67 3.84
N ALA A 566 -8.98 -8.09 3.11
CA ALA A 566 -8.05 -7.18 2.46
C ALA A 566 -8.80 -6.19 1.55
N ASN A 567 -8.41 -4.91 1.59
CA ASN A 567 -9.07 -3.83 0.84
C ASN A 567 -10.57 -3.65 1.18
N SER A 568 -10.98 -3.96 2.43
CA SER A 568 -12.31 -3.58 2.90
C SER A 568 -12.52 -2.08 2.67
N SER A 569 -13.73 -1.71 2.24
CA SER A 569 -14.04 -0.29 1.99
C SER A 569 -15.50 0.00 2.29
N PRO A 570 -15.85 1.26 2.58
CA PRO A 570 -17.23 1.67 2.82
C PRO A 570 -18.14 1.40 1.61
N ARG A 571 -17.57 1.41 0.40
CA ARG A 571 -18.28 1.03 -0.81
C ARG A 571 -18.48 -0.47 -0.91
N GLY A 572 -17.42 -1.25 -0.68
CA GLY A 572 -17.45 -2.71 -0.69
C GLY A 572 -18.46 -3.25 0.34
N ALA A 573 -18.49 -2.69 1.55
CA ALA A 573 -19.48 -3.02 2.58
C ALA A 573 -20.93 -2.88 2.08
N ARG A 574 -21.24 -1.77 1.39
CA ARG A 574 -22.60 -1.53 0.84
C ARG A 574 -22.93 -2.48 -0.31
N GLU A 575 -21.94 -2.81 -1.13
CA GLU A 575 -22.07 -3.76 -2.23
C GLU A 575 -22.31 -5.19 -1.68
N LEU A 576 -21.52 -5.63 -0.70
CA LEU A 576 -21.69 -6.89 0.02
C LEU A 576 -23.09 -7.01 0.65
N CYS A 577 -23.55 -6.01 1.41
CA CYS A 577 -24.93 -6.03 1.97
C CYS A 577 -26.00 -6.12 0.88
N THR A 578 -25.76 -5.54 -0.29
CA THR A 578 -26.68 -5.60 -1.43
C THR A 578 -26.71 -6.99 -2.05
N SER A 579 -25.55 -7.62 -2.20
CA SER A 579 -25.38 -8.98 -2.71
C SER A 579 -26.04 -10.00 -1.77
N LEU A 580 -25.80 -9.89 -0.45
CA LEU A 580 -26.45 -10.72 0.58
C LEU A 580 -27.99 -10.60 0.55
N LYS A 581 -28.53 -9.38 0.47
CA LYS A 581 -29.98 -9.17 0.35
C LYS A 581 -30.56 -9.84 -0.90
N GLN A 582 -29.90 -9.73 -2.04
CA GLN A 582 -30.37 -10.31 -3.29
C GLN A 582 -30.29 -11.84 -3.24
N PHE A 583 -29.22 -12.38 -2.68
CA PHE A 583 -29.01 -13.80 -2.48
C PHE A 583 -30.08 -14.42 -1.56
N TYR A 584 -30.36 -13.83 -0.39
CA TYR A 584 -31.41 -14.35 0.49
C TYR A 584 -32.82 -14.17 -0.08
N ALA A 585 -33.05 -13.14 -0.90
CA ALA A 585 -34.32 -13.03 -1.65
C ALA A 585 -34.48 -14.15 -2.70
N PHE A 586 -33.36 -14.59 -3.30
CA PHE A 586 -33.31 -15.76 -4.16
C PHE A 586 -33.56 -17.05 -3.37
N LEU A 587 -32.89 -17.26 -2.23
CA LEU A 587 -33.11 -18.42 -1.36
C LEU A 587 -34.53 -18.50 -0.79
N ARG A 588 -35.18 -17.37 -0.53
CA ARG A 588 -36.61 -17.34 -0.18
C ARG A 588 -37.47 -17.92 -1.29
N THR A 589 -37.12 -17.66 -2.54
CA THR A 589 -37.88 -18.13 -3.71
C THR A 589 -37.60 -19.61 -4.00
N GLU A 590 -36.35 -20.05 -3.89
CA GLU A 590 -35.93 -21.42 -4.23
C GLU A 590 -36.14 -22.41 -3.07
N ARG A 591 -35.85 -22.00 -1.83
CA ARG A 591 -35.77 -22.88 -0.65
C ARG A 591 -36.67 -22.46 0.51
N ASN A 592 -37.51 -21.42 0.33
CA ASN A 592 -38.41 -20.89 1.37
C ASN A 592 -37.69 -20.47 2.67
N ILE A 593 -36.44 -20.01 2.55
CA ILE A 593 -35.64 -19.48 3.65
C ILE A 593 -36.12 -18.05 3.99
N ASP A 594 -36.17 -17.69 5.28
CA ASP A 594 -36.53 -16.34 5.72
C ASP A 594 -35.46 -15.33 5.27
N ASP A 595 -35.84 -14.27 4.57
CA ASP A 595 -34.93 -13.21 4.10
C ASP A 595 -35.07 -11.91 4.91
N ARG A 596 -35.92 -11.88 5.95
CA ARG A 596 -36.18 -10.66 6.73
C ARG A 596 -34.92 -10.14 7.40
N PHE A 597 -34.06 -11.03 7.90
CA PHE A 597 -32.80 -10.65 8.54
C PHE A 597 -31.82 -9.99 7.56
N ALA A 598 -31.67 -10.54 6.34
CA ALA A 598 -30.80 -9.97 5.31
C ALA A 598 -31.31 -8.62 4.80
N ARG A 599 -32.64 -8.45 4.69
CA ARG A 599 -33.25 -7.16 4.35
C ARG A 599 -33.01 -6.10 5.42
N GLU A 600 -33.07 -6.50 6.68
CA GLU A 600 -32.81 -5.61 7.81
C GLU A 600 -31.32 -5.22 7.88
N MET A 601 -30.40 -6.16 7.66
CA MET A 601 -28.97 -5.85 7.52
C MET A 601 -28.69 -4.89 6.36
N TRP A 602 -29.34 -5.07 5.22
CA TRP A 602 -29.17 -4.15 4.09
C TRP A 602 -29.68 -2.73 4.36
N ARG A 603 -30.73 -2.56 5.19
CA ARG A 603 -31.16 -1.22 5.63
C ARG A 603 -30.08 -0.52 6.46
N ARG A 604 -29.27 -1.30 7.15
CA ARG A 604 -28.17 -0.87 8.04
C ARG A 604 -26.81 -0.85 7.35
N ARG A 605 -26.73 -1.03 6.03
CA ARG A 605 -25.47 -1.03 5.26
C ARG A 605 -24.62 0.22 5.49
N ASP A 606 -25.24 1.36 5.79
CA ASP A 606 -24.52 2.61 6.07
C ASP A 606 -23.87 2.59 7.47
N GLN A 607 -24.40 1.81 8.41
CA GLN A 607 -23.74 1.54 9.69
C GLN A 607 -22.53 0.62 9.48
N VAL A 608 -22.66 -0.42 8.65
CA VAL A 608 -21.52 -1.30 8.28
C VAL A 608 -20.41 -0.50 7.61
N ALA A 609 -20.77 0.36 6.65
CA ALA A 609 -19.82 1.24 5.99
C ALA A 609 -19.11 2.19 6.97
N ARG A 610 -19.85 2.75 7.94
CA ARG A 610 -19.27 3.61 8.99
C ARG A 610 -18.32 2.88 9.93
N VAL A 611 -18.50 1.58 10.14
CA VAL A 611 -17.55 0.77 10.94
C VAL A 611 -16.23 0.67 10.20
N VAL A 612 -16.27 0.41 8.89
CA VAL A 612 -15.07 0.40 8.04
C VAL A 612 -14.42 1.79 8.00
N ASP A 613 -15.21 2.85 7.75
CA ASP A 613 -14.71 4.24 7.76
C ASP A 613 -14.02 4.60 9.08
N LEU A 614 -14.59 4.21 10.23
CA LEU A 614 -14.03 4.51 11.55
C LEU A 614 -12.83 3.62 11.87
N TYR A 615 -12.82 2.35 11.44
CA TYR A 615 -11.67 1.47 11.63
C TYR A 615 -10.46 1.96 10.84
N GLU A 616 -10.65 2.42 9.60
CA GLU A 616 -9.60 3.05 8.78
C GLU A 616 -9.02 4.33 9.41
N GLN A 617 -9.76 4.98 10.31
CA GLN A 617 -9.30 6.16 11.06
C GLN A 617 -8.60 5.82 12.37
N ILE A 618 -8.71 4.58 12.88
CA ILE A 618 -8.01 4.16 14.08
C ILE A 618 -6.56 3.85 13.71
N ASP A 619 -5.65 4.69 14.19
CA ASP A 619 -4.22 4.49 14.00
C ASP A 619 -3.69 3.44 15.01
N THR A 620 -2.97 2.43 14.52
CA THR A 620 -2.38 1.35 15.33
C THR A 620 -1.45 1.90 16.41
N ASP A 621 -0.76 3.00 16.10
CA ASP A 621 0.24 3.62 16.97
C ASP A 621 -0.38 4.60 17.99
N SER A 622 -1.71 4.78 17.97
CA SER A 622 -2.39 5.62 18.97
C SER A 622 -2.17 5.04 20.38
N PRO A 623 -1.81 5.86 21.38
CA PRO A 623 -1.81 5.45 22.79
C PRO A 623 -3.20 4.97 23.27
N GLN A 624 -4.26 5.35 22.56
CA GLN A 624 -5.62 4.91 22.80
C GLN A 624 -6.09 3.83 21.81
N PHE A 625 -5.22 3.27 20.96
CA PHE A 625 -5.57 2.24 19.99
C PHE A 625 -6.41 1.13 20.60
N GLY A 626 -5.91 0.49 21.67
CA GLY A 626 -6.62 -0.61 22.34
C GLY A 626 -8.01 -0.17 22.84
N ARG A 627 -8.13 1.07 23.32
CA ARG A 627 -9.42 1.63 23.73
C ARG A 627 -10.35 1.86 22.54
N LEU A 628 -9.89 2.55 21.49
CA LEU A 628 -10.67 2.88 20.28
C LEU A 628 -11.11 1.60 19.55
N PHE A 629 -10.20 0.65 19.39
CA PHE A 629 -10.43 -0.64 18.76
C PHE A 629 -11.49 -1.46 19.49
N VAL A 630 -11.30 -1.68 20.81
CA VAL A 630 -12.25 -2.45 21.62
C VAL A 630 -13.61 -1.74 21.66
N ARG A 631 -13.62 -0.41 21.66
CA ARG A 631 -14.84 0.40 21.61
C ARG A 631 -15.58 0.23 20.28
N LEU A 632 -14.87 0.30 19.16
CA LEU A 632 -15.46 0.20 17.82
C LEU A 632 -16.06 -1.17 17.56
N PHE A 633 -15.42 -2.23 18.06
CA PHE A 633 -15.84 -3.61 17.80
C PHE A 633 -16.69 -4.23 18.91
N ALA A 634 -17.16 -3.45 19.88
CA ALA A 634 -18.10 -3.93 20.87
C ALA A 634 -19.38 -4.50 20.20
N PRO A 635 -19.89 -5.68 20.66
CA PRO A 635 -19.49 -6.44 21.85
C PRO A 635 -18.37 -7.48 21.62
N TYR A 636 -17.88 -7.67 20.40
CA TYR A 636 -17.03 -8.81 20.03
C TYR A 636 -15.64 -8.83 20.69
N THR A 637 -15.25 -7.72 21.32
CA THR A 637 -13.95 -7.50 21.99
C THR A 637 -14.04 -7.52 23.52
N VAL A 638 -15.25 -7.74 24.08
CA VAL A 638 -15.55 -7.72 25.53
C VAL A 638 -15.31 -9.06 26.19
#